data_AF-A0A8C5LK07-F1
#
_entry.id   AF-A0A8C5LK07-F1
#
_cell.length_a   1.000
_cell.length_b   1.000
_cell.length_c   1.000
_cell.angle_alpha   90.00
_cell.angle_beta   90.00
_cell.angle_gamma   90.00
#
_symmetry.space_group_name_H-M   'P 1'
#
loop_
_entity.id
_entity.type
_entity.pdbx_description
1 polymer ?
#
loop_
_entity_poly.entity_id
_entity_poly.type
_entity_poly.pdbx_seq_one_letter_code
_entity_poly.pdbx_strand_id
1 'polypeptide(L)'
;MEALIPVINKLQDVFNTVGADIIQLPQIVVVGTQSSGKSSVLESLVGRDLLPRGTGIVTRRPLILQLVHVSPEDKRKTTGEENGVEAEEWGKFLHTKNKLYTDFDEIRQEIENETERISGSNKGVSPEPIHLKIFSPNVVNLTLVDLPGMTKVPVGDQPKDIELQIRELILRFISNPNSIILAVTAANTDMATSEALKISREVDPDGRRTLAVITKLDLMDAGTDAMDVLMGRVIPVKLGIIGVVNRSQLDINNKKSVVDSIRDEYAFLQKKYPSLANRNGTKYLARTLNRLLMHHIRDCLPELKTRINVLAAQYQSLLNSYGEPVDDKSATLLQLITKFATEYCNTIEGTAKYIETSELCGGARICYIFHETFGRTLESVDPLGGLNTIDILTAIRNATGPRPALFVPEVSFELLVKRQIKRLEEPSLRCVELVHEEMQRIIQHCSNYSTQELLRFPKLHDAIVEVVTCLLRKRLPVTNEMVHNLVAIELAYINTKHPDFADACGLMNNNIEEQRRNRLARELPSSTSRDKLIQDSRRETKNVASGGGGVGDVGQEPTTGNWRGMLKTSKAEELLAEEKSKPIPIMPASPQKGHAVNLLDVPVPVARKLSAREQRDCEVIERLIKSYFLIVRKNIQDSVPKAVMHFLVNHVKDTLQSELVGQLYKSSLLDDLLTESEDMAQRRKEAADMLKALQGASQIIAEIRETHLW
;
A
#
# COMPACT_ATOMS: atom_id res chain seq x y z
N MET A 1 25.92 41.58 12.80
CA MET A 1 24.44 41.53 12.75
C MET A 1 23.86 41.64 11.34
N GLU A 2 24.21 42.64 10.51
CA GLU A 2 23.55 42.91 9.21
C GLU A 2 23.58 41.74 8.18
N ALA A 3 24.43 40.73 8.41
CA ALA A 3 24.58 39.55 7.58
C ALA A 3 23.37 38.58 7.53
N LEU A 4 22.44 38.61 8.50
CA LEU A 4 21.34 37.63 8.55
C LEU A 4 20.40 37.69 7.33
N ILE A 5 20.08 38.90 6.83
CA ILE A 5 19.14 39.07 5.72
C ILE A 5 19.75 38.61 4.37
N PRO A 6 21.00 38.98 4.02
CA PRO A 6 21.71 38.35 2.91
C PRO A 6 21.75 36.82 2.97
N VAL A 7 21.85 36.22 4.17
CA VAL A 7 21.82 34.76 4.33
C VAL A 7 20.41 34.18 4.12
N ILE A 8 19.35 34.80 4.62
CA ILE A 8 17.97 34.38 4.28
C ILE A 8 17.71 34.50 2.77
N ASN A 9 18.25 35.53 2.11
CA ASN A 9 18.11 35.69 0.66
C ASN A 9 18.89 34.60 -0.11
N LYS A 10 20.11 34.21 0.34
CA LYS A 10 20.83 33.03 -0.19
C LYS A 10 20.01 31.74 -0.03
N LEU A 11 19.35 31.55 1.12
CA LEU A 11 18.51 30.37 1.37
C LEU A 11 17.24 30.38 0.48
N GLN A 12 16.60 31.54 0.28
CA GLN A 12 15.50 31.70 -0.67
C GLN A 12 15.94 31.31 -2.10
N ASP A 13 17.10 31.80 -2.56
CA ASP A 13 17.64 31.44 -3.88
C ASP A 13 17.87 29.91 -4.01
N VAL A 14 18.47 29.27 -3.01
CA VAL A 14 18.75 27.82 -3.00
C VAL A 14 17.48 26.98 -3.04
N PHE A 15 16.43 27.33 -2.29
CA PHE A 15 15.17 26.57 -2.30
C PHE A 15 14.32 26.85 -3.54
N ASN A 16 14.38 28.07 -4.09
CA ASN A 16 13.74 28.42 -5.36
C ASN A 16 14.30 27.61 -6.54
N THR A 17 15.61 27.35 -6.58
CA THR A 17 16.22 26.54 -7.66
C THR A 17 15.82 25.07 -7.67
N VAL A 18 15.16 24.57 -6.62
CA VAL A 18 14.70 23.18 -6.50
C VAL A 18 13.17 23.09 -6.30
N GLY A 19 12.44 24.20 -6.47
CA GLY A 19 10.96 24.24 -6.37
C GLY A 19 10.40 23.92 -4.97
N ALA A 20 11.19 24.15 -3.91
CA ALA A 20 10.92 23.60 -2.59
C ALA A 20 9.99 24.48 -1.71
N ASP A 21 8.68 24.48 -1.99
CA ASP A 21 7.60 25.03 -1.14
C ASP A 21 7.59 24.48 0.33
N ILE A 22 8.39 23.43 0.58
CA ILE A 22 8.46 22.64 1.83
C ILE A 22 9.00 23.45 3.03
N ILE A 23 9.75 24.53 2.80
CA ILE A 23 10.51 25.25 3.84
C ILE A 23 9.97 26.67 4.07
N GLN A 24 9.45 26.89 5.27
CA GLN A 24 8.82 28.14 5.71
C GLN A 24 9.87 29.17 6.15
N LEU A 25 10.33 29.97 5.19
CA LEU A 25 11.30 31.04 5.42
C LEU A 25 10.64 32.30 6.03
N PRO A 26 11.38 33.08 6.85
CA PRO A 26 10.88 34.31 7.44
C PRO A 26 10.76 35.45 6.41
N GLN A 27 9.61 36.11 6.37
CA GLN A 27 9.28 37.16 5.38
C GLN A 27 8.23 38.15 5.91
N ILE A 28 8.23 39.39 5.40
CA ILE A 28 7.17 40.37 5.67
C ILE A 28 6.13 40.32 4.54
N VAL A 29 4.87 40.08 4.87
CA VAL A 29 3.76 39.97 3.90
C VAL A 29 2.84 41.17 4.03
N VAL A 30 2.65 41.93 2.96
CA VAL A 30 1.85 43.17 2.95
C VAL A 30 0.40 42.87 2.57
N VAL A 31 -0.52 43.10 3.51
CA VAL A 31 -1.96 42.88 3.31
C VAL A 31 -2.73 44.19 3.47
N GLY A 32 -3.70 44.41 2.60
CA GLY A 32 -4.47 45.64 2.55
C GLY A 32 -5.61 45.57 1.54
N THR A 33 -6.62 46.41 1.70
CA THR A 33 -7.64 46.62 0.64
C THR A 33 -7.03 47.34 -0.56
N GLN A 34 -7.69 47.28 -1.71
CA GLN A 34 -7.39 48.18 -2.82
C GLN A 34 -7.39 49.65 -2.34
N SER A 35 -6.47 50.47 -2.85
CA SER A 35 -6.33 51.89 -2.50
C SER A 35 -6.03 52.20 -1.01
N SER A 36 -5.70 51.21 -0.18
CA SER A 36 -5.18 51.37 1.20
C SER A 36 -3.80 52.05 1.27
N GLY A 37 -3.08 52.13 0.15
CA GLY A 37 -1.76 52.76 0.07
C GLY A 37 -0.56 51.81 0.14
N LYS A 38 -0.78 50.49 0.23
CA LYS A 38 0.25 49.43 0.26
C LYS A 38 1.45 49.68 -0.69
N SER A 39 1.23 49.87 -1.99
CA SER A 39 2.30 50.15 -2.97
C SER A 39 3.05 51.46 -2.69
N SER A 40 2.36 52.49 -2.16
CA SER A 40 3.02 53.75 -1.79
C SER A 40 3.79 53.66 -0.47
N VAL A 41 3.44 52.76 0.45
CA VAL A 41 4.29 52.41 1.61
C VAL A 41 5.55 51.72 1.11
N LEU A 42 5.43 50.75 0.21
CA LEU A 42 6.57 50.02 -0.36
C LEU A 42 7.54 50.95 -1.11
N GLU A 43 7.07 51.76 -2.06
CA GLU A 43 7.93 52.75 -2.74
C GLU A 43 8.62 53.72 -1.75
N SER A 44 7.94 54.12 -0.67
CA SER A 44 8.53 55.00 0.34
C SER A 44 9.59 54.30 1.20
N LEU A 45 9.54 52.98 1.33
CA LEU A 45 10.62 52.17 1.93
C LEU A 45 11.82 51.98 0.98
N VAL A 46 11.62 52.02 -0.34
CA VAL A 46 12.72 51.96 -1.33
C VAL A 46 13.31 53.34 -1.65
N GLY A 47 12.52 54.40 -1.55
CA GLY A 47 12.88 55.75 -1.98
C GLY A 47 12.59 56.04 -3.45
N ARG A 48 12.02 55.08 -4.22
CA ARG A 48 11.76 55.21 -5.66
C ARG A 48 10.46 54.57 -6.13
N ASP A 49 9.96 55.11 -7.24
CA ASP A 49 8.68 54.79 -7.87
C ASP A 49 8.82 53.56 -8.79
N LEU A 50 8.96 52.36 -8.23
CA LEU A 50 9.20 51.14 -9.01
C LEU A 50 7.96 50.27 -9.27
N LEU A 51 6.86 50.51 -8.53
CA LEU A 51 5.66 49.68 -8.61
C LEU A 51 4.69 50.19 -9.68
N PRO A 52 3.95 49.29 -10.35
CA PRO A 52 2.89 49.66 -11.28
C PRO A 52 1.79 50.46 -10.59
N ARG A 53 1.18 51.41 -11.32
CA ARG A 53 0.18 52.35 -10.78
C ARG A 53 -0.93 52.60 -11.80
N GLY A 54 -2.17 52.28 -11.43
CA GLY A 54 -3.34 52.47 -12.30
C GLY A 54 -4.67 52.27 -11.57
N THR A 55 -5.78 52.42 -12.29
CA THR A 55 -7.14 52.17 -11.79
C THR A 55 -7.52 50.70 -11.96
N GLY A 56 -7.94 50.04 -10.87
CA GLY A 56 -8.24 48.60 -10.84
C GLY A 56 -7.28 47.82 -9.95
N ILE A 57 -7.24 46.49 -10.11
CA ILE A 57 -6.27 45.64 -9.40
C ILE A 57 -4.95 45.69 -10.14
N VAL A 58 -3.99 46.42 -9.57
CA VAL A 58 -2.70 46.69 -10.22
C VAL A 58 -1.71 45.54 -9.96
N THR A 59 -1.48 45.19 -8.70
CA THR A 59 -0.75 43.97 -8.30
C THR A 59 -1.62 42.74 -8.60
N ARG A 60 -1.36 42.04 -9.72
CA ARG A 60 -2.08 40.79 -10.13
C ARG A 60 -1.29 39.50 -9.85
N ARG A 61 0.00 39.59 -9.54
CA ARG A 61 0.87 38.50 -9.06
C ARG A 61 1.51 38.93 -7.74
N PRO A 62 1.84 38.01 -6.80
CA PRO A 62 2.71 38.34 -5.68
C PRO A 62 4.05 38.90 -6.19
N LEU A 63 4.55 39.97 -5.57
CA LEU A 63 5.87 40.52 -5.86
C LEU A 63 6.76 40.38 -4.63
N ILE A 64 7.77 39.51 -4.72
CA ILE A 64 8.81 39.33 -3.71
C ILE A 64 9.92 40.34 -3.99
N LEU A 65 9.90 41.42 -3.22
CA LEU A 65 10.81 42.55 -3.30
C LEU A 65 11.89 42.41 -2.22
N GLN A 66 13.12 42.13 -2.64
CA GLN A 66 14.30 42.07 -1.78
C GLN A 66 15.10 43.36 -1.92
N LEU A 67 15.13 44.17 -0.87
CA LEU A 67 15.99 45.34 -0.75
C LEU A 67 17.35 44.91 -0.19
N VAL A 68 18.42 45.32 -0.85
CA VAL A 68 19.81 45.03 -0.50
C VAL A 68 20.56 46.35 -0.32
N HIS A 69 21.03 46.59 0.89
CA HIS A 69 21.91 47.70 1.20
C HIS A 69 23.30 47.44 0.59
N VAL A 70 23.80 48.38 -0.21
CA VAL A 70 25.15 48.30 -0.81
C VAL A 70 26.02 49.43 -0.26
N SER A 71 27.05 49.06 0.49
CA SER A 71 28.02 50.03 1.01
C SER A 71 28.85 50.65 -0.15
N PRO A 72 29.32 51.90 -0.02
CA PRO A 72 30.20 52.50 -1.03
C PRO A 72 31.57 51.81 -1.17
N GLU A 73 31.94 50.93 -0.22
CA GLU A 73 33.18 50.14 -0.28
C GLU A 73 32.97 48.83 -1.05
N ASP A 74 31.86 48.13 -0.82
CA ASP A 74 31.52 46.87 -1.50
C ASP A 74 31.27 47.04 -3.00
N LYS A 75 30.91 48.26 -3.44
CA LYS A 75 30.83 48.65 -4.87
C LYS A 75 32.09 48.24 -5.66
N ARG A 76 33.27 48.22 -5.03
CA ARG A 76 34.55 47.83 -5.67
C ARG A 76 34.78 46.31 -5.79
N LYS A 77 33.98 45.48 -5.10
CA LYS A 77 34.06 44.02 -5.20
C LYS A 77 33.04 43.45 -6.16
N THR A 78 31.81 43.99 -6.17
CA THR A 78 30.72 43.48 -7.04
C THR A 78 30.83 43.90 -8.50
N THR A 79 31.64 44.92 -8.82
CA THR A 79 31.88 45.42 -10.19
C THR A 79 33.09 44.77 -10.88
N GLY A 80 33.81 43.86 -10.21
CA GLY A 80 35.13 43.41 -10.63
C GLY A 80 35.20 42.41 -11.79
N GLU A 81 34.10 41.72 -12.13
CA GLU A 81 34.16 40.57 -13.05
C GLU A 81 33.20 40.65 -14.27
N GLU A 82 31.94 41.11 -14.13
CA GLU A 82 31.01 41.20 -15.28
C GLU A 82 30.26 42.54 -15.36
N ASN A 83 30.45 43.24 -16.50
CA ASN A 83 29.76 44.46 -16.94
C ASN A 83 29.99 45.73 -16.08
N GLY A 84 31.02 46.51 -16.46
CA GLY A 84 31.39 47.77 -15.80
C GLY A 84 30.40 48.92 -16.02
N VAL A 85 29.32 48.94 -15.25
CA VAL A 85 28.37 50.06 -15.16
C VAL A 85 28.43 50.65 -13.75
N GLU A 86 28.93 51.87 -13.60
CA GLU A 86 28.96 52.60 -12.31
C GLU A 86 27.57 53.16 -11.94
N ALA A 87 26.60 52.27 -11.76
CA ALA A 87 25.28 52.63 -11.22
C ALA A 87 25.36 52.81 -9.70
N GLU A 88 24.78 53.90 -9.17
CA GLU A 88 24.65 54.07 -7.72
C GLU A 88 23.64 53.08 -7.13
N GLU A 89 22.57 52.80 -7.87
CA GLU A 89 21.45 51.93 -7.51
C GLU A 89 20.97 51.16 -8.75
N TRP A 90 20.56 49.90 -8.60
CA TRP A 90 20.10 49.07 -9.71
C TRP A 90 19.15 47.96 -9.27
N GLY A 91 18.38 47.41 -10.21
CA GLY A 91 17.52 46.24 -10.03
C GLY A 91 18.00 45.00 -10.78
N LYS A 92 17.56 43.83 -10.33
CA LYS A 92 17.80 42.53 -10.96
C LYS A 92 16.61 41.59 -10.71
N PHE A 93 16.02 41.05 -11.76
CA PHE A 93 14.97 40.03 -11.66
C PHE A 93 15.53 38.61 -11.74
N LEU A 94 14.79 37.64 -11.21
CA LEU A 94 15.15 36.22 -11.32
C LEU A 94 14.97 35.68 -12.75
N HIS A 95 13.90 36.07 -13.47
CA HIS A 95 13.57 35.52 -14.77
C HIS A 95 14.49 36.02 -15.90
N THR A 96 15.00 37.26 -15.83
CA THR A 96 15.97 37.81 -16.80
C THR A 96 17.45 37.55 -16.44
N LYS A 97 17.70 36.71 -15.43
CA LYS A 97 18.98 36.13 -15.00
C LYS A 97 20.13 37.10 -14.74
N ASN A 98 20.73 37.67 -15.79
CA ASN A 98 21.94 38.52 -15.69
C ASN A 98 21.70 39.97 -16.15
N LYS A 99 20.52 40.33 -16.67
CA LYS A 99 20.21 41.73 -16.99
C LYS A 99 20.16 42.57 -15.71
N LEU A 100 20.94 43.65 -15.67
CA LEU A 100 20.89 44.69 -14.65
C LEU A 100 20.02 45.85 -15.18
N TYR A 101 19.14 46.37 -14.33
CA TYR A 101 18.21 47.46 -14.67
C TYR A 101 18.64 48.69 -13.89
N THR A 102 19.11 49.73 -14.58
CA THR A 102 19.51 51.00 -13.95
C THR A 102 18.38 52.04 -13.97
N ASP A 103 17.40 51.88 -14.86
CA ASP A 103 16.19 52.68 -14.91
C ASP A 103 15.05 51.99 -14.12
N PHE A 104 14.44 52.74 -13.21
CA PHE A 104 13.32 52.26 -12.39
C PHE A 104 11.97 52.36 -13.11
N ASP A 105 11.85 53.17 -14.16
CA ASP A 105 10.71 53.14 -15.08
C ASP A 105 10.74 51.85 -15.94
N GLU A 106 11.93 51.34 -16.31
CA GLU A 106 12.09 50.04 -16.98
C GLU A 106 11.73 48.88 -16.04
N ILE A 107 12.15 48.93 -14.76
CA ILE A 107 11.74 47.95 -13.74
C ILE A 107 10.21 47.90 -13.60
N ARG A 108 9.53 49.06 -13.63
CA ARG A 108 8.06 49.11 -13.57
C ARG A 108 7.42 48.42 -14.78
N GLN A 109 7.90 48.73 -15.99
CA GLN A 109 7.41 48.11 -17.23
C GLN A 109 7.67 46.59 -17.25
N GLU A 110 8.81 46.12 -16.74
CA GLU A 110 9.11 44.68 -16.63
C GLU A 110 8.12 43.97 -15.68
N ILE A 111 7.75 44.58 -14.54
CA ILE A 111 6.72 44.03 -13.64
C ILE A 111 5.37 43.94 -14.37
N GLU A 112 5.00 44.95 -15.14
CA GLU A 112 3.75 44.97 -15.92
C GLU A 112 3.78 43.87 -17.01
N ASN A 113 4.83 43.83 -17.84
CA ASN A 113 5.03 42.84 -18.90
C ASN A 113 4.97 41.38 -18.39
N GLU A 114 5.76 41.06 -17.36
CA GLU A 114 5.81 39.70 -16.79
C GLU A 114 4.52 39.37 -16.00
N THR A 115 3.79 40.38 -15.52
CA THR A 115 2.42 40.18 -15.00
C THR A 115 1.44 39.79 -16.10
N GLU A 116 1.43 40.49 -17.23
CA GLU A 116 0.51 40.22 -18.35
C GLU A 116 0.84 38.92 -19.08
N ARG A 117 2.13 38.56 -19.16
CA ARG A 117 2.60 37.31 -19.75
C ARG A 117 1.97 36.05 -19.14
N ILE A 118 1.75 36.05 -17.81
CA ILE A 118 1.24 34.89 -17.06
C ILE A 118 -0.23 35.06 -16.66
N SER A 119 -0.68 36.27 -16.29
CA SER A 119 -2.11 36.51 -15.95
C SER A 119 -3.00 36.81 -17.17
N GLY A 120 -2.40 37.01 -18.34
CA GLY A 120 -3.09 37.47 -19.55
C GLY A 120 -3.63 38.90 -19.43
N SER A 121 -4.27 39.36 -20.51
CA SER A 121 -5.00 40.63 -20.52
C SER A 121 -6.32 40.57 -19.73
N ASN A 122 -6.81 39.36 -19.39
CA ASN A 122 -8.13 39.12 -18.80
C ASN A 122 -8.23 39.41 -17.28
N LYS A 123 -7.38 40.30 -16.75
CA LYS A 123 -7.40 40.82 -15.36
C LYS A 123 -7.41 39.76 -14.24
N GLY A 124 -7.02 38.52 -14.54
CA GLY A 124 -6.91 37.43 -13.58
C GLY A 124 -5.76 37.64 -12.58
N VAL A 125 -5.73 36.80 -11.56
CA VAL A 125 -4.66 36.74 -10.55
C VAL A 125 -3.95 35.39 -10.67
N SER A 126 -2.61 35.39 -10.58
CA SER A 126 -1.80 34.16 -10.57
C SER A 126 -1.06 34.05 -9.24
N PRO A 127 -0.93 32.83 -8.65
CA PRO A 127 -0.18 32.62 -7.42
C PRO A 127 1.34 32.65 -7.60
N GLU A 128 1.84 32.64 -8.84
CA GLU A 128 3.27 32.53 -9.14
C GLU A 128 4.01 33.87 -8.90
N PRO A 129 4.98 33.94 -7.96
CA PRO A 129 5.59 35.19 -7.54
C PRO A 129 6.65 35.72 -8.51
N ILE A 130 6.60 37.03 -8.78
CA ILE A 130 7.70 37.76 -9.43
C ILE A 130 8.78 38.04 -8.36
N HIS A 131 10.04 37.76 -8.68
CA HIS A 131 11.19 37.97 -7.78
C HIS A 131 12.07 39.12 -8.27
N LEU A 132 12.22 40.17 -7.45
CA LEU A 132 12.97 41.39 -7.76
C LEU A 132 13.92 41.76 -6.62
N LYS A 133 15.22 41.86 -6.93
CA LYS A 133 16.27 42.39 -6.05
C LYS A 133 16.56 43.85 -6.42
N ILE A 134 16.54 44.75 -5.45
CA ILE A 134 16.94 46.16 -5.60
C ILE A 134 18.16 46.43 -4.73
N PHE A 135 19.19 47.02 -5.32
CA PHE A 135 20.48 47.34 -4.71
C PHE A 135 20.61 48.86 -4.57
N SER A 136 20.89 49.35 -3.36
CA SER A 136 20.97 50.80 -3.09
C SER A 136 21.73 51.09 -1.77
N PRO A 137 22.47 52.21 -1.64
CA PRO A 137 23.03 52.65 -0.37
C PRO A 137 22.00 53.33 0.55
N ASN A 138 20.83 53.71 0.01
CA ASN A 138 19.79 54.46 0.72
C ASN A 138 18.73 53.55 1.39
N VAL A 139 18.61 52.30 0.92
CA VAL A 139 17.71 51.29 1.52
C VAL A 139 18.38 50.54 2.68
N VAL A 140 17.54 49.85 3.45
CA VAL A 140 17.97 48.88 4.46
C VAL A 140 17.71 47.48 3.91
N ASN A 141 18.55 46.49 4.26
CA ASN A 141 18.29 45.08 3.97
C ASN A 141 16.88 44.69 4.45
N LEU A 142 15.98 44.30 3.55
CA LEU A 142 14.58 44.02 3.87
C LEU A 142 13.88 43.20 2.77
N THR A 143 13.19 42.12 3.14
CA THR A 143 12.47 41.26 2.18
C THR A 143 10.97 41.35 2.43
N LEU A 144 10.22 41.84 1.42
CA LEU A 144 8.78 42.12 1.50
C LEU A 144 8.02 41.42 0.36
N VAL A 145 6.80 41.00 0.63
CA VAL A 145 5.88 40.43 -0.36
C VAL A 145 4.70 41.37 -0.55
N ASP A 146 4.58 42.04 -1.70
CA ASP A 146 3.34 42.73 -2.08
C ASP A 146 2.34 41.72 -2.64
N LEU A 147 1.11 41.78 -2.16
CA LEU A 147 0.02 40.90 -2.62
C LEU A 147 -1.07 41.71 -3.34
N PRO A 148 -1.94 41.08 -4.14
CA PRO A 148 -3.14 41.74 -4.66
C PRO A 148 -3.97 42.38 -3.54
N GLY A 149 -4.45 43.61 -3.76
CA GLY A 149 -5.28 44.32 -2.79
C GLY A 149 -6.71 43.80 -2.81
N MET A 150 -7.30 43.54 -1.64
CA MET A 150 -8.66 42.99 -1.53
C MET A 150 -9.72 43.92 -2.15
N THR A 151 -10.66 43.33 -2.90
CA THR A 151 -11.76 44.00 -3.62
C THR A 151 -13.07 43.22 -3.41
N LYS A 152 -14.17 43.93 -3.11
CA LYS A 152 -15.50 43.32 -2.83
C LYS A 152 -16.45 43.22 -4.02
N VAL A 153 -16.04 43.72 -5.19
CA VAL A 153 -16.84 43.73 -6.42
C VAL A 153 -15.89 43.49 -7.59
N PRO A 154 -16.11 42.47 -8.44
CA PRO A 154 -15.32 42.27 -9.65
C PRO A 154 -15.57 43.41 -10.65
N VAL A 155 -14.52 43.94 -11.25
CA VAL A 155 -14.58 45.08 -12.17
C VAL A 155 -14.08 44.74 -13.58
N GLY A 156 -14.96 44.88 -14.56
CA GLY A 156 -14.72 44.45 -15.94
C GLY A 156 -14.66 42.92 -16.03
N ASP A 157 -13.65 42.41 -16.74
CA ASP A 157 -13.50 41.01 -17.16
C ASP A 157 -13.03 40.05 -16.05
N GLN A 158 -13.04 40.52 -14.80
CA GLN A 158 -12.60 39.75 -13.64
C GLN A 158 -13.59 38.62 -13.30
N PRO A 159 -13.09 37.45 -12.85
CA PRO A 159 -13.94 36.34 -12.47
C PRO A 159 -14.79 36.69 -11.24
N LYS A 160 -15.98 36.11 -11.12
CA LYS A 160 -16.94 36.44 -10.05
C LYS A 160 -16.43 36.11 -8.64
N ASP A 161 -15.50 35.16 -8.56
CA ASP A 161 -14.82 34.66 -7.37
C ASP A 161 -13.47 35.34 -7.10
N ILE A 162 -13.13 36.44 -7.79
CA ILE A 162 -11.84 37.16 -7.61
C ILE A 162 -11.55 37.56 -6.16
N GLU A 163 -12.57 37.89 -5.36
CA GLU A 163 -12.41 38.17 -3.92
C GLU A 163 -11.93 36.93 -3.14
N LEU A 164 -12.48 35.75 -3.46
CA LEU A 164 -12.08 34.48 -2.86
C LEU A 164 -10.67 34.07 -3.32
N GLN A 165 -10.37 34.18 -4.62
CA GLN A 165 -9.03 33.90 -5.16
C GLN A 165 -7.95 34.78 -4.49
N ILE A 166 -8.22 36.07 -4.31
CA ILE A 166 -7.30 36.99 -3.62
C ILE A 166 -7.21 36.65 -2.12
N ARG A 167 -8.31 36.30 -1.45
CA ARG A 167 -8.31 35.91 -0.04
C ARG A 167 -7.54 34.61 0.19
N GLU A 168 -7.73 33.58 -0.63
CA GLU A 168 -6.96 32.33 -0.57
C GLU A 168 -5.48 32.54 -0.87
N LEU A 169 -5.16 33.36 -1.87
CA LEU A 169 -3.78 33.74 -2.17
C LEU A 169 -3.12 34.43 -0.98
N ILE A 170 -3.80 35.40 -0.34
CA ILE A 170 -3.29 36.04 0.88
C ILE A 170 -3.10 35.02 1.99
N LEU A 171 -4.11 34.17 2.25
CA LEU A 171 -4.04 33.12 3.26
C LEU A 171 -2.85 32.16 3.05
N ARG A 172 -2.50 31.80 1.81
CA ARG A 172 -1.31 30.98 1.51
C ARG A 172 -0.01 31.61 2.04
N PHE A 173 0.14 32.93 1.95
CA PHE A 173 1.34 33.64 2.44
C PHE A 173 1.29 33.99 3.94
N ILE A 174 0.11 34.34 4.49
CA ILE A 174 -0.01 34.72 5.91
C ILE A 174 -0.22 33.53 6.87
N SER A 175 -0.65 32.36 6.39
CA SER A 175 -0.78 31.15 7.22
C SER A 175 0.57 30.50 7.58
N ASN A 176 1.65 30.87 6.88
CA ASN A 176 3.01 30.54 7.30
C ASN A 176 3.28 31.16 8.71
N PRO A 177 3.53 30.38 9.78
CA PRO A 177 3.78 30.93 11.11
C PRO A 177 4.99 31.89 11.15
N ASN A 178 5.96 31.67 10.25
CA ASN A 178 7.16 32.47 10.14
C ASN A 178 6.97 33.76 9.32
N SER A 179 5.76 34.13 8.87
CA SER A 179 5.53 35.44 8.24
C SER A 179 5.11 36.53 9.23
N ILE A 180 5.72 37.71 9.10
CA ILE A 180 5.29 38.95 9.75
C ILE A 180 4.22 39.59 8.86
N ILE A 181 3.05 39.90 9.42
CA ILE A 181 1.92 40.42 8.67
C ILE A 181 1.89 41.95 8.78
N LEU A 182 2.01 42.65 7.65
CA LEU A 182 1.95 44.11 7.59
C LEU A 182 0.54 44.55 7.16
N ALA A 183 -0.31 44.86 8.13
CA ALA A 183 -1.71 45.19 7.92
C ALA A 183 -1.89 46.68 7.60
N VAL A 184 -1.97 47.01 6.31
CA VAL A 184 -2.06 48.38 5.80
C VAL A 184 -3.53 48.82 5.71
N THR A 185 -3.90 49.86 6.46
CA THR A 185 -5.25 50.47 6.47
C THR A 185 -5.14 51.99 6.32
N ALA A 186 -6.15 52.65 5.73
CA ALA A 186 -6.16 54.10 5.52
C ALA A 186 -6.97 54.82 6.62
N ALA A 187 -6.38 55.86 7.24
CA ALA A 187 -6.92 56.57 8.40
C ALA A 187 -8.31 57.22 8.18
N ASN A 188 -8.68 57.45 6.93
CA ASN A 188 -9.99 57.98 6.52
C ASN A 188 -11.08 56.89 6.41
N THR A 189 -10.87 55.72 7.00
CA THR A 189 -11.82 54.60 7.08
C THR A 189 -11.83 54.04 8.50
N ASP A 190 -12.98 53.50 8.96
CA ASP A 190 -13.05 52.93 10.30
C ASP A 190 -12.15 51.70 10.43
N MET A 191 -11.10 51.85 11.26
CA MET A 191 -10.11 50.83 11.57
C MET A 191 -10.72 49.54 12.12
N ALA A 192 -11.84 49.62 12.85
CA ALA A 192 -12.54 48.44 13.37
C ALA A 192 -13.15 47.56 12.26
N THR A 193 -13.44 48.15 11.09
CA THR A 193 -13.95 47.42 9.92
C THR A 193 -12.85 46.89 8.98
N SER A 194 -11.57 47.18 9.25
CA SER A 194 -10.45 46.88 8.35
C SER A 194 -10.36 45.40 7.96
N GLU A 195 -10.53 45.10 6.67
CA GLU A 195 -10.36 43.75 6.12
C GLU A 195 -8.92 43.23 6.31
N ALA A 196 -7.93 44.14 6.31
CA ALA A 196 -6.53 43.79 6.58
C ALA A 196 -6.32 43.24 8.00
N LEU A 197 -7.02 43.81 8.99
CA LEU A 197 -6.93 43.34 10.38
C LEU A 197 -7.83 42.13 10.66
N LYS A 198 -8.97 41.99 9.97
CA LYS A 198 -9.81 40.78 10.02
C LYS A 198 -9.04 39.56 9.51
N ILE A 199 -8.52 39.61 8.28
CA ILE A 199 -7.78 38.49 7.69
C ILE A 199 -6.47 38.18 8.45
N SER A 200 -5.85 39.18 9.08
CA SER A 200 -4.73 38.96 10.00
C SER A 200 -5.17 38.18 11.25
N ARG A 201 -6.30 38.54 11.87
CA ARG A 201 -6.83 37.86 13.08
C ARG A 201 -7.31 36.43 12.82
N GLU A 202 -7.64 36.07 11.58
CA GLU A 202 -7.94 34.68 11.19
C GLU A 202 -6.72 33.75 11.35
N VAL A 203 -5.48 34.27 11.23
CA VAL A 203 -4.22 33.50 11.30
C VAL A 203 -3.25 33.94 12.41
N ASP A 204 -3.57 35.02 13.12
CA ASP A 204 -2.84 35.59 14.26
C ASP A 204 -3.83 36.29 15.22
N PRO A 205 -4.72 35.54 15.92
CA PRO A 205 -5.79 36.11 16.74
C PRO A 205 -5.27 36.95 17.92
N ASP A 206 -4.08 36.63 18.43
CA ASP A 206 -3.39 37.37 19.49
C ASP A 206 -2.66 38.64 18.98
N GLY A 207 -2.51 38.80 17.66
CA GLY A 207 -1.74 39.87 17.04
C GLY A 207 -0.24 39.83 17.34
N ARG A 208 0.35 38.63 17.54
CA ARG A 208 1.76 38.43 17.92
C ARG A 208 2.74 38.81 16.82
N ARG A 209 2.37 38.56 15.56
CA ARG A 209 3.20 38.74 14.35
C ARG A 209 2.61 39.75 13.36
N THR A 210 1.49 40.36 13.71
CA THR A 210 0.85 41.46 12.95
C THR A 210 1.33 42.83 13.43
N LEU A 211 1.82 43.64 12.49
CA LEU A 211 2.13 45.06 12.64
C LEU A 211 1.11 45.88 11.82
N ALA A 212 0.42 46.83 12.45
CA ALA A 212 -0.55 47.67 11.74
C ALA A 212 0.10 48.96 11.21
N VAL A 213 -0.19 49.29 9.95
CA VAL A 213 0.26 50.54 9.32
C VAL A 213 -0.94 51.38 8.93
N ILE A 214 -0.97 52.62 9.42
CA ILE A 214 -2.05 53.58 9.18
C ILE A 214 -1.58 54.64 8.18
N THR A 215 -2.08 54.58 6.95
CA THR A 215 -1.77 55.54 5.88
C THR A 215 -2.75 56.72 5.89
N LYS A 216 -2.46 57.80 5.15
CA LYS A 216 -3.39 58.91 4.88
C LYS A 216 -3.89 59.69 6.11
N LEU A 217 -3.04 59.85 7.14
CA LEU A 217 -3.37 60.63 8.37
C LEU A 217 -3.72 62.11 8.10
N ASP A 218 -3.29 62.61 6.95
CA ASP A 218 -3.56 63.91 6.36
C ASP A 218 -5.00 64.05 5.82
N LEU A 219 -5.59 62.96 5.32
CA LEU A 219 -6.94 62.91 4.74
C LEU A 219 -8.03 62.50 5.77
N MET A 220 -7.76 62.69 7.06
CA MET A 220 -8.78 62.52 8.12
C MET A 220 -9.65 63.76 8.25
N ASP A 221 -10.93 63.58 8.56
CA ASP A 221 -11.91 64.66 8.69
C ASP A 221 -11.49 65.69 9.75
N ALA A 222 -11.74 66.97 9.47
CA ALA A 222 -11.36 68.08 10.34
C ALA A 222 -12.09 68.00 11.69
N GLY A 223 -11.32 67.86 12.77
CA GLY A 223 -11.83 67.59 14.12
C GLY A 223 -11.70 66.14 14.57
N THR A 224 -11.24 65.23 13.70
CA THR A 224 -10.88 63.85 14.05
C THR A 224 -9.36 63.65 14.06
N ASP A 225 -8.90 62.72 14.90
CA ASP A 225 -7.50 62.30 14.94
C ASP A 225 -7.40 60.78 15.19
N ALA A 226 -6.21 60.22 14.95
CA ALA A 226 -5.93 58.79 15.09
C ALA A 226 -5.18 58.45 16.40
N MET A 227 -5.11 59.34 17.38
CA MET A 227 -4.24 59.25 18.55
C MET A 227 -4.58 58.03 19.42
N ASP A 228 -5.86 57.74 19.66
CA ASP A 228 -6.29 56.53 20.38
C ASP A 228 -5.95 55.23 19.64
N VAL A 229 -5.98 55.26 18.30
CA VAL A 229 -5.59 54.10 17.48
C VAL A 229 -4.07 53.94 17.51
N LEU A 230 -3.30 55.00 17.28
CA LEU A 230 -1.82 54.98 17.31
C LEU A 230 -1.26 54.65 18.70
N MET A 231 -2.01 54.92 19.78
CA MET A 231 -1.68 54.48 21.14
C MET A 231 -2.10 53.02 21.45
N GLY A 232 -2.72 52.29 20.52
CA GLY A 232 -3.14 50.91 20.71
C GLY A 232 -4.34 50.71 21.63
N ARG A 233 -5.11 51.77 21.92
CA ARG A 233 -6.30 51.71 22.80
C ARG A 233 -7.49 51.05 22.12
N VAL A 234 -7.68 51.31 20.82
CA VAL A 234 -8.80 50.78 20.02
C VAL A 234 -8.51 49.37 19.50
N ILE A 235 -7.26 49.09 19.12
CA ILE A 235 -6.87 47.86 18.44
C ILE A 235 -5.59 47.32 19.09
N PRO A 236 -5.66 46.22 19.86
CA PRO A 236 -4.47 45.57 20.39
C PRO A 236 -3.78 44.74 19.30
N VAL A 237 -2.54 45.11 18.98
CA VAL A 237 -1.57 44.33 18.19
C VAL A 237 -0.21 44.40 18.88
N LYS A 238 0.51 43.27 18.99
CA LYS A 238 1.70 43.16 19.87
C LYS A 238 2.93 43.84 19.28
N LEU A 239 3.05 43.89 17.95
CA LEU A 239 4.14 44.60 17.26
C LEU A 239 3.95 46.13 17.23
N GLY A 240 2.76 46.61 17.63
CA GLY A 240 2.42 48.03 17.65
C GLY A 240 1.76 48.53 16.36
N ILE A 241 1.64 49.85 16.27
CA ILE A 241 0.89 50.56 15.23
C ILE A 241 1.75 51.75 14.77
N ILE A 242 1.93 51.91 13.46
CA ILE A 242 2.78 52.96 12.87
C ILE A 242 1.98 53.73 11.81
N GLY A 243 1.81 55.02 12.04
CA GLY A 243 1.21 55.97 11.10
C GLY A 243 2.23 56.51 10.09
N VAL A 244 1.82 56.66 8.83
CA VAL A 244 2.64 57.18 7.72
C VAL A 244 1.85 58.12 6.82
N VAL A 245 2.54 59.08 6.19
CA VAL A 245 1.96 60.02 5.22
C VAL A 245 2.72 59.93 3.91
N ASN A 246 2.01 59.47 2.87
CA ASN A 246 2.56 59.23 1.53
C ASN A 246 2.05 60.30 0.56
N ARG A 247 2.75 60.48 -0.57
CA ARG A 247 2.33 61.34 -1.69
C ARG A 247 0.87 61.06 -2.11
N SER A 248 0.07 62.13 -2.24
CA SER A 248 -1.26 62.08 -2.83
C SER A 248 -1.20 61.86 -4.34
N GLN A 249 -2.34 61.57 -4.98
CA GLN A 249 -2.38 61.45 -6.45
C GLN A 249 -1.96 62.75 -7.16
N LEU A 250 -2.18 63.92 -6.56
CA LEU A 250 -1.71 65.20 -7.09
C LEU A 250 -0.19 65.34 -6.97
N ASP A 251 0.40 64.95 -5.83
CA ASP A 251 1.86 64.92 -5.66
C ASP A 251 2.54 63.99 -6.66
N ILE A 252 1.92 62.83 -6.96
CA ILE A 252 2.39 61.85 -7.94
C ILE A 252 2.32 62.42 -9.37
N ASN A 253 1.19 63.01 -9.75
CA ASN A 253 1.02 63.67 -11.05
C ASN A 253 2.03 64.82 -11.24
N ASN A 254 2.34 65.54 -10.16
CA ASN A 254 3.35 66.61 -10.13
C ASN A 254 4.81 66.09 -9.99
N LYS A 255 5.04 64.77 -10.05
CA LYS A 255 6.35 64.10 -9.91
C LYS A 255 7.14 64.51 -8.65
N LYS A 256 6.46 64.73 -7.54
CA LYS A 256 7.09 65.05 -6.24
C LYS A 256 8.00 63.90 -5.79
N SER A 257 9.23 64.24 -5.37
CA SER A 257 10.20 63.25 -4.93
C SER A 257 9.76 62.57 -3.62
N VAL A 258 10.19 61.32 -3.42
CA VAL A 258 9.98 60.60 -2.14
C VAL A 258 10.72 61.29 -1.00
N VAL A 259 11.89 61.88 -1.25
CA VAL A 259 12.69 62.62 -0.25
C VAL A 259 11.94 63.84 0.29
N ASP A 260 11.30 64.61 -0.59
CA ASP A 260 10.47 65.75 -0.19
C ASP A 260 9.18 65.29 0.50
N SER A 261 8.56 64.19 0.05
CA SER A 261 7.41 63.59 0.74
C SER A 261 7.74 63.18 2.19
N ILE A 262 8.94 62.64 2.44
CA ILE A 262 9.37 62.26 3.81
C ILE A 262 9.71 63.52 4.65
N ARG A 263 10.11 64.63 4.02
CA ARG A 263 10.26 65.93 4.71
C ARG A 263 8.90 66.48 5.14
N ASP A 264 7.91 66.41 4.25
CA ASP A 264 6.54 66.86 4.52
C ASP A 264 5.82 65.96 5.53
N GLU A 265 6.01 64.63 5.46
CA GLU A 265 5.55 63.67 6.48
C GLU A 265 6.06 64.05 7.87
N TYR A 266 7.35 64.35 7.99
CA TYR A 266 7.95 64.75 9.27
C TYR A 266 7.37 66.08 9.79
N ALA A 267 7.23 67.09 8.92
CA ALA A 267 6.62 68.37 9.28
C ALA A 267 5.15 68.23 9.70
N PHE A 268 4.39 67.38 9.01
CA PHE A 268 3.01 67.05 9.34
C PHE A 268 2.89 66.35 10.70
N LEU A 269 3.69 65.31 10.94
CA LEU A 269 3.68 64.55 12.19
C LEU A 269 4.08 65.42 13.38
N GLN A 270 5.10 66.27 13.24
CA GLN A 270 5.50 67.24 14.27
C GLN A 270 4.42 68.28 14.56
N LYS A 271 3.54 68.60 13.60
CA LYS A 271 2.45 69.57 13.78
C LYS A 271 1.15 68.95 14.32
N LYS A 272 0.73 67.79 13.82
CA LYS A 272 -0.57 67.14 14.17
C LYS A 272 -0.43 66.12 15.31
N TYR A 273 0.73 65.48 15.48
CA TYR A 273 0.94 64.42 16.48
C TYR A 273 2.30 64.54 17.21
N PRO A 274 2.63 65.67 17.87
CA PRO A 274 4.00 66.00 18.29
C PRO A 274 4.64 64.93 19.21
N SER A 275 3.88 64.42 20.18
CA SER A 275 4.33 63.40 21.14
C SER A 275 4.55 62.01 20.52
N LEU A 276 3.97 61.76 19.35
CA LEU A 276 4.06 60.49 18.64
C LEU A 276 4.92 60.58 17.36
N ALA A 277 5.37 61.78 16.96
CA ALA A 277 6.16 61.98 15.73
C ALA A 277 7.44 61.12 15.69
N ASN A 278 8.10 60.93 16.83
CA ASN A 278 9.31 60.08 16.96
C ASN A 278 9.03 58.56 16.91
N ARG A 279 7.76 58.13 16.84
CA ARG A 279 7.32 56.73 16.73
C ARG A 279 6.50 56.46 15.46
N ASN A 280 6.47 57.43 14.55
CA ASN A 280 5.70 57.39 13.31
C ASN A 280 6.58 57.80 12.11
N GLY A 281 6.01 57.67 10.92
CA GLY A 281 6.64 58.01 9.67
C GLY A 281 7.50 56.90 9.07
N THR A 282 7.74 57.01 7.77
CA THR A 282 8.40 56.02 6.92
C THR A 282 9.79 55.62 7.43
N LYS A 283 10.57 56.59 7.93
CA LYS A 283 11.91 56.33 8.51
C LYS A 283 11.86 55.50 9.80
N TYR A 284 10.80 55.65 10.61
CA TYR A 284 10.60 54.82 11.80
C TYR A 284 10.07 53.43 11.41
N LEU A 285 9.16 53.35 10.44
CA LEU A 285 8.65 52.10 9.87
C LEU A 285 9.79 51.22 9.32
N ALA A 286 10.65 51.76 8.46
CA ALA A 286 11.78 51.01 7.87
C ALA A 286 12.72 50.41 8.93
N ARG A 287 13.10 51.22 9.93
CA ARG A 287 13.96 50.78 11.05
C ARG A 287 13.27 49.71 11.91
N THR A 288 11.98 49.86 12.15
CA THR A 288 11.19 48.91 12.95
C THR A 288 11.00 47.59 12.20
N LEU A 289 10.67 47.62 10.91
CA LEU A 289 10.55 46.43 10.06
C LEU A 289 11.86 45.65 9.98
N ASN A 290 13.01 46.32 9.76
CA ASN A 290 14.31 45.65 9.81
C ASN A 290 14.57 45.02 11.18
N ARG A 291 14.38 45.77 12.28
CA ARG A 291 14.58 45.23 13.64
C ARG A 291 13.69 44.01 13.93
N LEU A 292 12.42 44.05 13.52
CA LEU A 292 11.48 42.96 13.72
C LEU A 292 11.84 41.74 12.87
N LEU A 293 12.15 41.93 11.58
CA LEU A 293 12.62 40.85 10.71
C LEU A 293 13.92 40.23 11.24
N MET A 294 14.88 41.03 11.69
CA MET A 294 16.13 40.57 12.30
C MET A 294 15.93 39.74 13.58
N HIS A 295 15.01 40.16 14.46
CA HIS A 295 14.67 39.41 15.67
C HIS A 295 13.97 38.09 15.32
N HIS A 296 12.99 38.16 14.44
CA HIS A 296 12.20 37.02 13.99
C HIS A 296 13.03 35.97 13.22
N ILE A 297 13.96 36.40 12.37
CA ILE A 297 14.96 35.50 11.75
C ILE A 297 15.78 34.80 12.83
N ARG A 298 16.28 35.52 13.83
CA ARG A 298 17.08 34.95 14.93
C ARG A 298 16.30 33.89 15.72
N ASP A 299 15.02 34.13 15.98
CA ASP A 299 14.18 33.22 16.77
C ASP A 299 13.77 31.98 15.96
N CYS A 300 13.46 32.13 14.66
CA CYS A 300 13.10 31.01 13.78
C CYS A 300 14.31 30.16 13.31
N LEU A 301 15.53 30.71 13.30
CA LEU A 301 16.73 30.03 12.78
C LEU A 301 17.07 28.68 13.45
N PRO A 302 16.97 28.51 14.78
CA PRO A 302 17.16 27.22 15.44
C PRO A 302 16.17 26.16 14.94
N GLU A 303 14.88 26.49 14.87
CA GLU A 303 13.83 25.58 14.40
C GLU A 303 14.04 25.24 12.91
N LEU A 304 14.31 26.25 12.08
CA LEU A 304 14.65 26.08 10.67
C LEU A 304 15.84 25.12 10.47
N LYS A 305 16.90 25.25 11.28
CA LYS A 305 18.03 24.30 11.25
C LYS A 305 17.61 22.88 11.62
N THR A 306 16.79 22.70 12.66
CA THR A 306 16.29 21.35 13.02
C THR A 306 15.43 20.75 11.91
N ARG A 307 14.55 21.55 11.27
CA ARG A 307 13.70 21.11 10.15
C ARG A 307 14.54 20.72 8.92
N ILE A 308 15.55 21.52 8.56
CA ILE A 308 16.48 21.19 7.46
C ILE A 308 17.26 19.90 7.75
N ASN A 309 17.74 19.71 8.99
CA ASN A 309 18.45 18.48 9.37
C ASN A 309 17.52 17.24 9.34
N VAL A 310 16.27 17.36 9.80
CA VAL A 310 15.28 16.27 9.72
C VAL A 310 14.93 15.93 8.27
N LEU A 311 14.69 16.94 7.43
CA LEU A 311 14.45 16.73 5.99
C LEU A 311 15.68 16.10 5.32
N ALA A 312 16.89 16.55 5.62
CA ALA A 312 18.12 15.95 5.06
C ALA A 312 18.27 14.48 5.47
N ALA A 313 17.98 14.12 6.72
CA ALA A 313 17.97 12.72 7.16
C ALA A 313 16.88 11.89 6.46
N GLN A 314 15.70 12.45 6.22
CA GLN A 314 14.62 11.79 5.47
C GLN A 314 15.00 11.56 4.00
N TYR A 315 15.51 12.59 3.30
CA TYR A 315 15.97 12.46 1.92
C TYR A 315 17.19 11.53 1.79
N GLN A 316 18.11 11.51 2.77
CA GLN A 316 19.19 10.53 2.82
C GLN A 316 18.64 9.10 2.98
N SER A 317 17.68 8.88 3.90
CA SER A 317 17.05 7.56 4.08
C SER A 317 16.29 7.11 2.83
N LEU A 318 15.64 8.03 2.11
CA LEU A 318 14.95 7.76 0.86
C LEU A 318 15.94 7.40 -0.27
N LEU A 319 17.02 8.17 -0.41
CA LEU A 319 18.07 7.91 -1.39
C LEU A 319 18.76 6.56 -1.11
N ASN A 320 19.03 6.24 0.16
CA ASN A 320 19.53 4.93 0.58
C ASN A 320 18.55 3.80 0.21
N SER A 321 17.22 4.02 0.28
CA SER A 321 16.21 3.02 -0.11
C SER A 321 16.12 2.78 -1.62
N TYR A 322 16.48 3.77 -2.44
CA TYR A 322 16.66 3.61 -3.89
C TYR A 322 18.03 3.01 -4.28
N GLY A 323 18.95 2.95 -3.32
CA GLY A 323 20.28 2.37 -3.45
C GLY A 323 21.31 3.25 -4.15
N GLU A 324 22.58 2.87 -3.94
CA GLU A 324 23.77 3.57 -4.43
C GLU A 324 23.89 3.48 -5.98
N PRO A 325 24.59 4.42 -6.65
CA PRO A 325 24.93 4.28 -8.07
C PRO A 325 25.68 2.97 -8.34
N VAL A 326 25.45 2.37 -9.52
CA VAL A 326 26.06 1.09 -9.89
C VAL A 326 27.47 1.32 -10.44
N ASP A 327 28.43 1.50 -9.53
CA ASP A 327 29.84 1.70 -9.89
C ASP A 327 30.47 0.41 -10.43
N ASP A 328 30.17 -0.75 -9.81
CA ASP A 328 30.50 -2.08 -10.34
C ASP A 328 29.23 -2.89 -10.66
N LYS A 329 28.91 -2.96 -11.95
CA LYS A 329 27.81 -3.75 -12.52
C LYS A 329 27.95 -5.26 -12.24
N SER A 330 29.17 -5.79 -12.24
CA SER A 330 29.42 -7.22 -12.07
C SER A 330 29.21 -7.66 -10.62
N ALA A 331 29.77 -6.93 -9.66
CA ALA A 331 29.53 -7.17 -8.23
C ALA A 331 28.06 -6.97 -7.86
N THR A 332 27.43 -5.90 -8.36
CA THR A 332 26.01 -5.61 -8.10
C THR A 332 25.10 -6.73 -8.59
N LEU A 333 25.28 -7.21 -9.83
CA LEU A 333 24.49 -8.33 -10.35
C LEU A 333 24.66 -9.60 -9.49
N LEU A 334 25.90 -9.94 -9.13
CA LEU A 334 26.19 -11.13 -8.33
C LEU A 334 25.58 -11.04 -6.92
N GLN A 335 25.60 -9.85 -6.31
CA GLN A 335 24.98 -9.58 -5.01
C GLN A 335 23.46 -9.72 -5.09
N LEU A 336 22.81 -9.15 -6.10
CA LEU A 336 21.35 -9.26 -6.31
C LEU A 336 20.91 -10.70 -6.55
N ILE A 337 21.61 -11.45 -7.42
CA ILE A 337 21.34 -12.87 -7.67
C ILE A 337 21.51 -13.70 -6.39
N THR A 338 22.60 -13.48 -5.64
CA THR A 338 22.87 -14.23 -4.40
C THR A 338 21.84 -13.93 -3.32
N LYS A 339 21.43 -12.66 -3.18
CA LYS A 339 20.36 -12.23 -2.26
C LYS A 339 19.02 -12.87 -2.62
N PHE A 340 18.62 -12.82 -3.89
CA PHE A 340 17.39 -13.47 -4.37
C PHE A 340 17.42 -15.00 -4.12
N ALA A 341 18.49 -15.69 -4.51
CA ALA A 341 18.62 -17.14 -4.33
C ALA A 341 18.57 -17.53 -2.83
N THR A 342 19.20 -16.73 -1.96
CA THR A 342 19.18 -16.94 -0.50
C THR A 342 17.75 -16.83 0.04
N GLU A 343 17.02 -15.75 -0.26
CA GLU A 343 15.66 -15.57 0.29
C GLU A 343 14.63 -16.53 -0.34
N TYR A 344 14.83 -16.97 -1.60
CA TYR A 344 14.03 -18.04 -2.20
C TYR A 344 14.21 -19.37 -1.45
N CYS A 345 15.45 -19.76 -1.16
CA CYS A 345 15.76 -20.94 -0.36
C CYS A 345 15.22 -20.81 1.08
N ASN A 346 15.36 -19.65 1.72
CA ASN A 346 14.81 -19.38 3.06
C ASN A 346 13.28 -19.49 3.09
N THR A 347 12.59 -19.08 2.01
CA THR A 347 11.12 -19.17 1.91
C THR A 347 10.63 -20.62 1.73
N ILE A 348 11.44 -21.48 1.10
CA ILE A 348 11.21 -22.93 1.02
C ILE A 348 11.46 -23.59 2.39
N GLU A 349 12.43 -23.12 3.17
CA GLU A 349 12.72 -23.66 4.51
C GLU A 349 11.80 -23.12 5.61
N GLY A 350 11.13 -21.99 5.40
CA GLY A 350 10.40 -21.25 6.44
C GLY A 350 11.31 -20.41 7.35
N THR A 351 12.54 -20.12 6.92
CA THR A 351 13.58 -19.34 7.62
C THR A 351 13.70 -17.90 7.11
N ALA A 352 12.82 -17.47 6.19
CA ALA A 352 12.81 -16.14 5.60
C ALA A 352 12.60 -15.02 6.63
N LYS A 353 13.23 -13.86 6.41
CA LYS A 353 13.14 -12.71 7.33
C LYS A 353 11.75 -12.07 7.40
N TYR A 354 10.97 -12.22 6.32
CA TYR A 354 9.64 -11.68 6.17
C TYR A 354 8.66 -12.85 6.04
N ILE A 355 8.12 -13.33 7.17
CA ILE A 355 7.07 -14.34 7.19
C ILE A 355 5.72 -13.61 7.15
N GLU A 356 5.02 -13.73 6.03
CA GLU A 356 3.69 -13.15 5.87
C GLU A 356 2.65 -13.93 6.68
N THR A 357 1.88 -13.23 7.52
CA THR A 357 0.89 -13.82 8.42
C THR A 357 -0.53 -13.91 7.83
N SER A 358 -0.67 -13.63 6.54
CA SER A 358 -1.97 -13.50 5.84
C SER A 358 -2.41 -14.81 5.19
N GLU A 359 -1.55 -15.42 4.37
CA GLU A 359 -1.78 -16.68 3.69
C GLU A 359 -0.64 -17.67 3.97
N LEU A 360 -0.97 -18.97 4.00
CA LEU A 360 0.02 -20.03 4.13
C LEU A 360 0.75 -20.22 2.79
N CYS A 361 1.98 -19.71 2.68
CA CYS A 361 2.86 -19.85 1.52
C CYS A 361 4.12 -20.70 1.82
N GLY A 362 4.91 -20.98 0.79
CA GLY A 362 6.28 -21.49 0.93
C GLY A 362 6.38 -22.91 1.48
N GLY A 363 7.42 -23.18 2.28
CA GLY A 363 7.66 -24.52 2.85
C GLY A 363 6.49 -25.10 3.63
N ALA A 364 5.80 -24.27 4.41
CA ALA A 364 4.63 -24.70 5.19
C ALA A 364 3.43 -25.03 4.30
N ARG A 365 3.26 -24.32 3.16
CA ARG A 365 2.24 -24.61 2.15
C ARG A 365 2.53 -25.90 1.38
N ILE A 366 3.79 -26.15 1.02
CA ILE A 366 4.23 -27.42 0.45
C ILE A 366 3.93 -28.59 1.40
N CYS A 367 4.20 -28.41 2.70
CA CYS A 367 3.86 -29.40 3.73
C CYS A 367 2.34 -29.68 3.83
N TYR A 368 1.51 -28.63 3.76
CA TYR A 368 0.04 -28.74 3.69
C TYR A 368 -0.42 -29.49 2.43
N ILE A 369 0.20 -29.23 1.27
CA ILE A 369 -0.12 -29.94 0.01
C ILE A 369 0.14 -31.45 0.16
N PHE A 370 1.27 -31.86 0.74
CA PHE A 370 1.57 -33.28 0.93
C PHE A 370 0.64 -34.00 1.92
N HIS A 371 0.34 -33.39 3.07
CA HIS A 371 -0.43 -34.06 4.13
C HIS A 371 -1.94 -33.82 4.01
N GLU A 372 -2.37 -32.55 4.01
CA GLU A 372 -3.78 -32.17 4.10
C GLU A 372 -4.50 -32.18 2.75
N THR A 373 -3.79 -31.98 1.64
CA THR A 373 -4.39 -32.09 0.30
C THR A 373 -4.23 -33.49 -0.28
N PHE A 374 -2.99 -33.95 -0.51
CA PHE A 374 -2.70 -35.23 -1.15
C PHE A 374 -3.08 -36.43 -0.28
N GLY A 375 -2.73 -36.42 1.01
CA GLY A 375 -3.14 -37.45 1.97
C GLY A 375 -4.66 -37.66 2.00
N ARG A 376 -5.44 -36.59 2.22
CA ARG A 376 -6.91 -36.65 2.18
C ARG A 376 -7.46 -37.10 0.82
N THR A 377 -6.83 -36.68 -0.27
CA THR A 377 -7.22 -37.09 -1.64
C THR A 377 -7.04 -38.60 -1.81
N LEU A 378 -5.87 -39.15 -1.45
CA LEU A 378 -5.66 -40.60 -1.46
C LEU A 378 -6.62 -41.33 -0.53
N GLU A 379 -6.86 -40.80 0.68
CA GLU A 379 -7.78 -41.40 1.64
C GLU A 379 -9.20 -41.54 1.10
N SER A 380 -9.64 -40.59 0.27
CA SER A 380 -10.93 -40.63 -0.45
C SER A 380 -11.01 -41.67 -1.58
N VAL A 381 -9.87 -42.18 -2.07
CA VAL A 381 -9.86 -43.25 -3.08
C VAL A 381 -10.28 -44.57 -2.43
N ASP A 382 -11.55 -44.94 -2.66
CA ASP A 382 -12.15 -46.18 -2.17
C ASP A 382 -11.41 -47.42 -2.73
N PRO A 383 -10.87 -48.33 -1.87
CA PRO A 383 -10.26 -49.61 -2.28
C PRO A 383 -11.13 -50.51 -3.15
N LEU A 384 -12.46 -50.39 -3.07
CA LEU A 384 -13.41 -51.19 -3.85
C LEU A 384 -14.15 -50.35 -4.90
N GLY A 385 -13.75 -49.09 -5.09
CA GLY A 385 -14.42 -48.15 -6.00
C GLY A 385 -14.42 -48.66 -7.44
N GLY A 386 -15.62 -48.89 -7.99
CA GLY A 386 -15.81 -49.44 -9.33
C GLY A 386 -15.65 -50.97 -9.45
N LEU A 387 -15.63 -51.71 -8.34
CA LEU A 387 -15.71 -53.18 -8.34
C LEU A 387 -17.07 -53.63 -7.81
N ASN A 388 -17.97 -54.03 -8.69
CA ASN A 388 -19.17 -54.74 -8.26
C ASN A 388 -18.82 -56.21 -8.02
N THR A 389 -19.49 -56.89 -7.09
CA THR A 389 -19.33 -58.33 -6.87
C THR A 389 -19.54 -59.15 -8.17
N ILE A 390 -20.35 -58.65 -9.12
CA ILE A 390 -20.53 -59.25 -10.46
C ILE A 390 -19.25 -59.17 -11.32
N ASP A 391 -18.51 -58.06 -11.24
CA ASP A 391 -17.23 -57.90 -11.94
C ASP A 391 -16.15 -58.80 -11.34
N ILE A 392 -16.17 -58.96 -10.02
CA ILE A 392 -15.28 -59.87 -9.28
C ILE A 392 -15.57 -61.33 -9.67
N LEU A 393 -16.84 -61.74 -9.74
CA LEU A 393 -17.23 -63.06 -10.27
C LEU A 393 -16.79 -63.28 -11.71
N THR A 394 -16.90 -62.23 -12.53
CA THR A 394 -16.48 -62.27 -13.93
C THR A 394 -14.96 -62.44 -14.03
N ALA A 395 -14.19 -61.76 -13.18
CA ALA A 395 -12.75 -61.94 -13.06
C ALA A 395 -12.37 -63.36 -12.55
N ILE A 396 -13.05 -63.89 -11.52
CA ILE A 396 -12.85 -65.26 -11.02
C ILE A 396 -13.10 -66.28 -12.14
N ARG A 397 -14.22 -66.17 -12.85
CA ARG A 397 -14.58 -67.08 -13.95
C ARG A 397 -13.63 -66.98 -15.14
N ASN A 398 -13.22 -65.76 -15.52
CA ASN A 398 -12.28 -65.56 -16.63
C ASN A 398 -10.87 -66.05 -16.29
N ALA A 399 -10.40 -65.86 -15.05
CA ALA A 399 -9.13 -66.41 -14.56
C ALA A 399 -9.16 -67.94 -14.37
N THR A 400 -10.35 -68.50 -14.11
CA THR A 400 -10.61 -69.95 -14.09
C THR A 400 -10.58 -70.57 -15.49
N GLY A 401 -11.06 -69.82 -16.50
CA GLY A 401 -11.06 -70.24 -17.89
C GLY A 401 -12.00 -71.43 -18.16
N PRO A 402 -11.66 -72.35 -19.10
CA PRO A 402 -12.57 -73.38 -19.59
C PRO A 402 -12.69 -74.62 -18.70
N ARG A 403 -12.17 -74.60 -17.46
CA ARG A 403 -12.13 -75.75 -16.53
C ARG A 403 -12.84 -75.42 -15.22
N PRO A 404 -13.51 -76.36 -14.54
CA PRO A 404 -14.06 -76.10 -13.21
C PRO A 404 -12.94 -75.92 -12.16
N ALA A 405 -13.00 -74.85 -11.36
CA ALA A 405 -12.03 -74.58 -10.31
C ALA A 405 -12.37 -75.26 -8.97
N LEU A 406 -11.34 -75.73 -8.26
CA LEU A 406 -11.45 -76.20 -6.88
C LEU A 406 -11.16 -75.09 -5.85
N PHE A 407 -10.39 -74.07 -6.22
CA PHE A 407 -10.00 -72.93 -5.38
C PHE A 407 -10.10 -71.63 -6.20
N VAL A 408 -10.16 -70.49 -5.52
CA VAL A 408 -10.24 -69.17 -6.16
C VAL A 408 -8.89 -68.82 -6.81
N PRO A 409 -8.82 -68.46 -8.11
CA PRO A 409 -7.55 -68.18 -8.76
C PRO A 409 -6.92 -66.85 -8.30
N GLU A 410 -5.69 -66.87 -7.81
CA GLU A 410 -4.93 -65.69 -7.36
C GLU A 410 -4.84 -64.59 -8.43
N VAL A 411 -4.74 -64.98 -9.71
CA VAL A 411 -4.77 -64.10 -10.90
C VAL A 411 -5.98 -63.16 -10.91
N SER A 412 -7.14 -63.59 -10.38
CA SER A 412 -8.32 -62.73 -10.30
C SER A 412 -8.19 -61.64 -9.23
N PHE A 413 -7.53 -61.91 -8.11
CA PHE A 413 -7.15 -60.90 -7.12
C PHE A 413 -6.11 -59.93 -7.70
N GLU A 414 -5.04 -60.44 -8.34
CA GLU A 414 -3.99 -59.59 -8.92
C GLU A 414 -4.55 -58.60 -9.95
N LEU A 415 -5.36 -59.07 -10.90
CA LEU A 415 -5.92 -58.24 -11.97
C LEU A 415 -6.80 -57.11 -11.42
N LEU A 416 -7.55 -57.38 -10.35
CA LEU A 416 -8.43 -56.40 -9.72
C LEU A 416 -7.64 -55.41 -8.84
N VAL A 417 -6.62 -55.88 -8.10
CA VAL A 417 -5.68 -55.01 -7.37
C VAL A 417 -4.95 -54.06 -8.32
N LYS A 418 -4.43 -54.54 -9.45
CA LYS A 418 -3.72 -53.69 -10.42
C LYS A 418 -4.63 -52.62 -11.03
N ARG A 419 -5.92 -52.90 -11.24
CA ARG A 419 -6.91 -51.88 -11.62
C ARG A 419 -7.10 -50.81 -10.56
N GLN A 420 -7.07 -51.17 -9.27
CA GLN A 420 -7.22 -50.22 -8.17
C GLN A 420 -5.95 -49.39 -7.95
N ILE A 421 -4.77 -50.01 -7.89
CA ILE A 421 -3.48 -49.30 -7.72
C ILE A 421 -3.29 -48.24 -8.81
N LYS A 422 -3.68 -48.52 -10.06
CA LYS A 422 -3.55 -47.54 -11.15
C LYS A 422 -4.37 -46.25 -10.93
N ARG A 423 -5.44 -46.27 -10.11
CA ARG A 423 -6.20 -45.07 -9.74
C ARG A 423 -5.42 -44.11 -8.81
N LEU A 424 -4.28 -44.54 -8.27
CA LEU A 424 -3.39 -43.71 -7.44
C LEU A 424 -2.46 -42.82 -8.28
N GLU A 425 -2.34 -43.08 -9.59
CA GLU A 425 -1.44 -42.36 -10.51
C GLU A 425 -1.86 -40.89 -10.69
N GLU A 426 -3.12 -40.66 -11.06
CA GLU A 426 -3.70 -39.33 -11.29
C GLU A 426 -3.60 -38.36 -10.08
N PRO A 427 -4.02 -38.72 -8.85
CA PRO A 427 -3.85 -37.83 -7.70
C PRO A 427 -2.37 -37.63 -7.31
N SER A 428 -1.48 -38.57 -7.63
CA SER A 428 -0.04 -38.43 -7.38
C SER A 428 0.60 -37.44 -8.34
N LEU A 429 0.29 -37.51 -9.64
CA LEU A 429 0.71 -36.50 -10.62
C LEU A 429 0.13 -35.12 -10.29
N ARG A 430 -1.15 -35.05 -9.89
CA ARG A 430 -1.76 -33.79 -9.46
C ARG A 430 -1.08 -33.18 -8.21
N CYS A 431 -0.51 -33.99 -7.33
CA CYS A 431 0.31 -33.49 -6.22
C CYS A 431 1.60 -32.80 -6.71
N VAL A 432 2.24 -33.32 -7.76
CA VAL A 432 3.43 -32.67 -8.35
C VAL A 432 3.07 -31.31 -8.95
N GLU A 433 1.94 -31.23 -9.67
CA GLU A 433 1.45 -29.98 -10.26
C GLU A 433 1.16 -28.90 -9.20
N LEU A 434 0.53 -29.28 -8.08
CA LEU A 434 0.24 -28.34 -6.97
C LEU A 434 1.52 -27.82 -6.28
N VAL A 435 2.54 -28.67 -6.11
CA VAL A 435 3.84 -28.21 -5.57
C VAL A 435 4.58 -27.33 -6.58
N HIS A 436 4.49 -27.62 -7.88
CA HIS A 436 5.06 -26.77 -8.92
C HIS A 436 4.36 -25.39 -8.97
N GLU A 437 3.04 -25.32 -8.83
CA GLU A 437 2.28 -24.06 -8.69
C GLU A 437 2.76 -23.25 -7.48
N GLU A 438 2.96 -23.90 -6.33
CA GLU A 438 3.46 -23.23 -5.12
C GLU A 438 4.90 -22.75 -5.27
N MET A 439 5.80 -23.55 -5.86
CA MET A 439 7.18 -23.12 -6.15
C MET A 439 7.25 -21.93 -7.12
N GLN A 440 6.22 -21.72 -7.95
CA GLN A 440 6.06 -20.51 -8.75
C GLN A 440 5.50 -19.33 -7.94
N ARG A 441 4.56 -19.53 -7.00
CA ARG A 441 4.14 -18.48 -6.05
C ARG A 441 5.29 -17.96 -5.20
N ILE A 442 6.20 -18.82 -4.76
CA ILE A 442 7.38 -18.41 -3.96
C ILE A 442 8.21 -17.35 -4.71
N ILE A 443 8.29 -17.41 -6.05
CA ILE A 443 8.97 -16.39 -6.86
C ILE A 443 8.28 -15.03 -6.67
N GLN A 444 6.95 -14.98 -6.82
CA GLN A 444 6.15 -13.76 -6.67
C GLN A 444 6.24 -13.19 -5.25
N HIS A 445 6.24 -14.05 -4.23
CA HIS A 445 6.43 -13.65 -2.84
C HIS A 445 7.82 -13.04 -2.61
N CYS A 446 8.89 -13.68 -3.10
CA CYS A 446 10.25 -13.11 -3.07
C CYS A 446 10.29 -11.75 -3.80
N SER A 447 9.61 -11.65 -4.95
CA SER A 447 9.47 -10.44 -5.76
C SER A 447 8.66 -9.30 -5.14
N ASN A 448 7.99 -9.51 -4.00
CA ASN A 448 7.33 -8.45 -3.25
C ASN A 448 8.19 -7.88 -2.10
N TYR A 449 8.98 -8.72 -1.42
CA TYR A 449 9.68 -8.33 -0.17
C TYR A 449 11.18 -8.05 -0.33
N SER A 450 11.89 -8.77 -1.21
CA SER A 450 13.36 -8.68 -1.32
C SER A 450 13.86 -7.61 -2.29
N THR A 451 12.95 -6.84 -2.87
CA THR A 451 13.05 -6.44 -4.29
C THR A 451 12.83 -4.97 -4.59
N GLN A 452 12.81 -4.05 -3.63
CA GLN A 452 12.90 -2.62 -4.01
C GLN A 452 14.20 -2.32 -4.79
N GLU A 453 15.28 -3.05 -4.49
CA GLU A 453 16.54 -3.06 -5.26
C GLU A 453 16.43 -3.76 -6.63
N LEU A 454 15.49 -4.68 -6.85
CA LEU A 454 15.29 -5.39 -8.12
C LEU A 454 14.22 -4.73 -9.01
N LEU A 455 13.23 -4.05 -8.42
CA LEU A 455 12.27 -3.18 -9.11
C LEU A 455 12.95 -1.95 -9.72
N ARG A 456 14.12 -1.56 -9.19
CA ARG A 456 15.04 -0.62 -9.85
C ARG A 456 15.53 -1.12 -11.22
N PHE A 457 15.62 -2.45 -11.41
CA PHE A 457 16.12 -3.11 -12.62
C PHE A 457 15.08 -4.08 -13.21
N PRO A 458 13.97 -3.62 -13.81
CA PRO A 458 12.87 -4.48 -14.25
C PRO A 458 13.29 -5.63 -15.17
N LYS A 459 14.24 -5.38 -16.10
CA LYS A 459 14.79 -6.40 -17.00
C LYS A 459 15.51 -7.52 -16.24
N LEU A 460 16.26 -7.20 -15.17
CA LEU A 460 16.91 -8.20 -14.32
C LEU A 460 15.87 -9.00 -13.53
N HIS A 461 14.86 -8.34 -12.97
CA HIS A 461 13.75 -9.02 -12.28
C HIS A 461 13.10 -10.05 -13.21
N ASP A 462 12.67 -9.64 -14.40
CA ASP A 462 11.95 -10.51 -15.34
C ASP A 462 12.83 -11.66 -15.86
N ALA A 463 14.13 -11.39 -16.08
CA ALA A 463 15.09 -12.42 -16.47
C ALA A 463 15.36 -13.45 -15.35
N ILE A 464 15.39 -13.03 -14.08
CA ILE A 464 15.45 -13.95 -12.93
C ILE A 464 14.19 -14.82 -12.92
N VAL A 465 13.00 -14.23 -13.02
CA VAL A 465 11.71 -14.95 -12.99
C VAL A 465 11.62 -15.99 -14.11
N GLU A 466 11.99 -15.66 -15.35
CA GLU A 466 11.96 -16.64 -16.45
C GLU A 466 13.03 -17.73 -16.29
N VAL A 467 14.23 -17.44 -15.76
CA VAL A 467 15.22 -18.50 -15.45
C VAL A 467 14.72 -19.45 -14.37
N VAL A 468 14.12 -18.97 -13.28
CA VAL A 468 13.56 -19.85 -12.22
C VAL A 468 12.37 -20.66 -12.73
N THR A 469 11.43 -20.04 -13.44
CA THR A 469 10.27 -20.77 -13.98
C THR A 469 10.69 -21.76 -15.07
N CYS A 470 11.69 -21.44 -15.90
CA CYS A 470 12.28 -22.39 -16.85
C CYS A 470 12.96 -23.57 -16.13
N LEU A 471 13.69 -23.33 -15.03
CA LEU A 471 14.27 -24.39 -14.19
C LEU A 471 13.18 -25.31 -13.61
N LEU A 472 12.09 -24.75 -13.08
CA LEU A 472 10.93 -25.51 -12.60
C LEU A 472 10.29 -26.36 -13.72
N ARG A 473 10.06 -25.77 -14.91
CA ARG A 473 9.54 -26.48 -16.09
C ARG A 473 10.48 -27.61 -16.56
N LYS A 474 11.81 -27.46 -16.45
CA LYS A 474 12.80 -28.54 -16.75
C LYS A 474 12.70 -29.71 -15.77
N ARG A 475 12.34 -29.47 -14.50
CA ARG A 475 12.29 -30.49 -13.42
C ARG A 475 10.95 -31.19 -13.24
N LEU A 476 9.86 -30.55 -13.66
CA LEU A 476 8.52 -31.12 -13.66
C LEU A 476 8.41 -32.49 -14.38
N PRO A 477 8.86 -32.67 -15.64
CA PRO A 477 8.72 -33.95 -16.34
C PRO A 477 9.53 -35.09 -15.68
N VAL A 478 10.75 -34.80 -15.20
CA VAL A 478 11.59 -35.77 -14.47
C VAL A 478 10.90 -36.26 -13.18
N THR A 479 10.20 -35.35 -12.49
CA THR A 479 9.47 -35.67 -11.27
C THR A 479 8.20 -36.47 -11.58
N ASN A 480 7.47 -36.11 -12.64
CA ASN A 480 6.30 -36.86 -13.11
C ASN A 480 6.66 -38.28 -13.58
N GLU A 481 7.78 -38.45 -14.29
CA GLU A 481 8.29 -39.77 -14.70
C GLU A 481 8.63 -40.64 -13.49
N MET A 482 9.28 -40.09 -12.46
CA MET A 482 9.54 -40.81 -11.21
C MET A 482 8.24 -41.21 -10.48
N VAL A 483 7.24 -40.33 -10.44
CA VAL A 483 5.93 -40.62 -9.80
C VAL A 483 5.16 -41.69 -10.59
N HIS A 484 5.18 -41.66 -11.91
CA HIS A 484 4.65 -42.73 -12.76
C HIS A 484 5.37 -44.07 -12.48
N ASN A 485 6.71 -44.04 -12.40
CA ASN A 485 7.52 -45.23 -12.12
C ASN A 485 7.24 -45.82 -10.73
N LEU A 486 7.00 -45.00 -9.70
CA LEU A 486 6.60 -45.49 -8.36
C LEU A 486 5.29 -46.30 -8.42
N VAL A 487 4.28 -45.81 -9.13
CA VAL A 487 3.01 -46.55 -9.30
C VAL A 487 3.21 -47.79 -10.20
N ALA A 488 4.04 -47.68 -11.24
CA ALA A 488 4.37 -48.81 -12.12
C ALA A 488 5.09 -49.96 -11.39
N ILE A 489 5.93 -49.65 -10.39
CA ILE A 489 6.59 -50.66 -9.53
C ILE A 489 5.57 -51.44 -8.70
N GLU A 490 4.63 -50.76 -8.04
CA GLU A 490 3.53 -51.39 -7.29
C GLU A 490 2.55 -52.16 -8.20
N LEU A 491 2.47 -51.81 -9.49
CA LEU A 491 1.75 -52.58 -10.51
C LEU A 491 2.55 -53.78 -11.06
N ALA A 492 3.87 -53.78 -10.96
CA ALA A 492 4.71 -54.85 -11.49
C ALA A 492 4.58 -56.13 -10.64
N TYR A 493 4.83 -56.02 -9.33
CA TYR A 493 4.89 -57.17 -8.42
C TYR A 493 3.97 -57.01 -7.20
N ILE A 494 3.12 -58.01 -6.95
CA ILE A 494 2.23 -58.05 -5.78
C ILE A 494 2.83 -58.98 -4.73
N ASN A 495 3.26 -58.41 -3.60
CA ASN A 495 3.94 -59.15 -2.54
C ASN A 495 2.95 -59.71 -1.52
N THR A 496 2.40 -60.90 -1.78
CA THR A 496 1.52 -61.62 -0.85
C THR A 496 2.19 -62.06 0.47
N LYS A 497 3.50 -61.80 0.64
CA LYS A 497 4.27 -62.01 1.88
C LYS A 497 4.58 -60.72 2.66
N HIS A 498 3.95 -59.58 2.31
CA HIS A 498 4.09 -58.35 3.08
C HIS A 498 3.61 -58.56 4.53
N PRO A 499 4.32 -58.10 5.59
CA PRO A 499 3.95 -58.34 6.99
C PRO A 499 2.49 -57.95 7.31
N ASP A 500 2.12 -56.69 7.06
CA ASP A 500 0.77 -56.15 7.28
C ASP A 500 -0.34 -56.92 6.50
N PHE A 501 0.02 -57.66 5.45
CA PHE A 501 -0.91 -58.49 4.66
C PHE A 501 -1.00 -59.93 5.19
N ALA A 502 0.12 -60.48 5.68
CA ALA A 502 0.16 -61.80 6.32
C ALA A 502 -0.66 -61.81 7.61
N ASP A 503 -0.57 -60.75 8.44
CA ASP A 503 -1.37 -60.62 9.66
C ASP A 503 -2.87 -60.48 9.36
N ALA A 504 -3.23 -59.73 8.31
CA ALA A 504 -4.62 -59.64 7.85
C ALA A 504 -5.17 -61.01 7.43
N CYS A 505 -4.40 -61.80 6.68
CA CYS A 505 -4.76 -63.18 6.31
C CYS A 505 -4.84 -64.13 7.52
N GLY A 506 -3.94 -63.99 8.50
CA GLY A 506 -3.97 -64.76 9.75
C GLY A 506 -5.25 -64.50 10.57
N LEU A 507 -5.63 -63.23 10.71
CA LEU A 507 -6.88 -62.82 11.36
C LEU A 507 -8.14 -63.30 10.61
N MET A 508 -8.08 -63.44 9.27
CA MET A 508 -9.20 -64.01 8.49
C MET A 508 -9.45 -65.48 8.83
N ASN A 509 -8.41 -66.31 8.92
CA ASN A 509 -8.57 -67.74 9.26
C ASN A 509 -9.24 -67.92 10.62
N ASN A 510 -8.80 -67.17 11.64
CA ASN A 510 -9.36 -67.25 13.00
C ASN A 510 -10.86 -66.86 13.03
N ASN A 511 -11.22 -65.74 12.39
CA ASN A 511 -12.61 -65.29 12.29
C ASN A 511 -13.51 -66.27 11.53
N ILE A 512 -12.99 -66.90 10.46
CA ILE A 512 -13.73 -67.90 9.68
C ILE A 512 -13.96 -69.18 10.51
N GLU A 513 -12.97 -69.63 11.29
CA GLU A 513 -13.16 -70.74 12.23
C GLU A 513 -14.18 -70.43 13.33
N GLU A 514 -14.13 -69.23 13.91
CA GLU A 514 -15.04 -68.84 14.99
C GLU A 514 -16.49 -68.73 14.50
N GLN A 515 -16.71 -68.19 13.29
CA GLN A 515 -18.03 -68.27 12.64
C GLN A 515 -18.45 -69.71 12.32
N ARG A 516 -17.51 -70.63 12.05
CA ARG A 516 -17.79 -72.05 11.84
C ARG A 516 -18.24 -72.73 13.14
N ARG A 517 -17.56 -72.46 14.26
CA ARG A 517 -17.95 -72.93 15.61
C ARG A 517 -19.32 -72.40 16.00
N ASN A 518 -19.58 -71.10 15.79
CA ASN A 518 -20.86 -70.47 16.13
C ASN A 518 -22.04 -70.93 15.24
N ARG A 519 -21.79 -71.54 14.08
CA ARG A 519 -22.83 -72.25 13.29
C ARG A 519 -23.05 -73.67 13.82
N LEU A 520 -21.98 -74.44 14.04
CA LEU A 520 -22.06 -75.81 14.60
C LEU A 520 -22.71 -75.86 15.99
N ALA A 521 -22.47 -74.85 16.84
CA ALA A 521 -23.11 -74.71 18.15
C ALA A 521 -24.63 -74.44 18.09
N ARG A 522 -25.21 -74.25 16.90
CA ARG A 522 -26.63 -73.90 16.70
C ARG A 522 -27.50 -75.05 16.16
N GLU A 523 -26.91 -76.20 15.83
CA GLU A 523 -27.58 -77.32 15.12
C GLU A 523 -27.67 -78.63 15.93
N LEU A 524 -27.43 -78.58 17.26
CA LEU A 524 -27.55 -79.75 18.15
C LEU A 524 -28.90 -79.74 18.93
N PRO A 525 -29.66 -80.86 18.98
CA PRO A 525 -30.91 -80.94 19.74
C PRO A 525 -30.70 -80.88 21.26
N SER A 526 -31.67 -80.31 21.97
CA SER A 526 -31.66 -80.29 23.43
C SER A 526 -32.03 -81.66 24.02
N SER A 527 -31.19 -82.15 24.92
CA SER A 527 -31.52 -83.24 25.84
C SER A 527 -31.12 -82.86 27.27
N THR A 528 -31.78 -83.50 28.24
CA THR A 528 -31.78 -83.20 29.69
C THR A 528 -30.41 -83.48 30.35
N SER A 529 -30.08 -82.97 31.54
CA SER A 529 -30.96 -82.65 32.67
C SER A 529 -30.54 -81.44 33.51
N ARG A 530 -31.51 -80.85 34.23
CA ARG A 530 -31.27 -80.12 35.48
C ARG A 530 -31.60 -81.04 36.65
N ASP A 531 -30.72 -81.09 37.64
CA ASP A 531 -31.10 -81.44 39.01
C ASP A 531 -30.72 -80.32 39.97
N LYS A 532 -31.55 -80.11 40.99
CA LYS A 532 -31.44 -79.00 41.95
C LYS A 532 -32.17 -79.38 43.23
N LEU A 533 -31.46 -79.43 44.37
CA LEU A 533 -31.92 -79.52 45.77
C LEU A 533 -30.63 -79.49 46.62
N ILE A 534 -30.51 -78.92 47.82
CA ILE A 534 -31.45 -78.35 48.81
C ILE A 534 -30.78 -77.02 49.29
N GLN A 535 -31.29 -75.82 49.03
CA GLN A 535 -32.25 -75.03 49.85
C GLN A 535 -31.87 -74.85 51.34
N ASP A 536 -31.54 -73.62 51.77
CA ASP A 536 -32.16 -73.05 52.99
C ASP A 536 -32.19 -71.50 52.98
N SER A 537 -32.63 -70.87 54.08
CA SER A 537 -33.46 -69.66 54.01
C SER A 537 -33.22 -68.63 55.13
N ARG A 538 -33.53 -67.35 54.80
CA ARG A 538 -34.02 -66.25 55.67
C ARG A 538 -33.05 -65.38 56.53
N ARG A 539 -33.48 -64.09 56.63
CA ARG A 539 -33.15 -62.99 57.58
C ARG A 539 -31.83 -62.23 57.37
N GLU A 540 -31.87 -60.91 57.06
CA GLU A 540 -32.16 -59.70 57.90
C GLU A 540 -30.94 -59.32 58.79
N THR A 541 -30.45 -58.06 58.91
CA THR A 541 -31.03 -56.72 58.63
C THR A 541 -29.97 -55.58 58.59
N LYS A 542 -30.33 -54.38 58.08
CA LYS A 542 -29.83 -53.01 58.45
C LYS A 542 -28.39 -52.60 58.01
N ASN A 543 -28.11 -51.48 57.33
CA ASN A 543 -28.29 -50.00 57.53
C ASN A 543 -26.99 -49.32 58.07
N VAL A 544 -26.61 -48.03 57.83
CA VAL A 544 -27.08 -46.92 56.96
C VAL A 544 -26.00 -45.80 56.88
N ALA A 545 -25.91 -45.08 55.74
CA ALA A 545 -25.57 -43.64 55.59
C ALA A 545 -25.69 -43.28 54.08
N SER A 546 -26.56 -42.39 53.56
CA SER A 546 -26.92 -40.97 53.86
C SER A 546 -26.00 -39.96 53.16
N GLY A 547 -26.44 -39.01 52.31
CA GLY A 547 -27.76 -38.70 51.71
C GLY A 547 -27.57 -38.16 50.26
N GLY A 548 -28.51 -37.59 49.48
CA GLY A 548 -29.90 -37.12 49.67
C GLY A 548 -30.08 -35.69 49.08
N GLY A 549 -31.13 -35.29 48.34
CA GLY A 549 -32.25 -36.03 47.72
C GLY A 549 -33.38 -35.13 47.14
N GLY A 550 -34.21 -35.66 46.22
CA GLY A 550 -35.57 -35.17 45.83
C GLY A 550 -35.68 -34.18 44.64
N VAL A 551 -36.78 -34.03 43.86
CA VAL A 551 -38.13 -34.70 43.61
C VAL A 551 -38.63 -34.20 42.21
N GLY A 552 -39.53 -34.76 41.38
CA GLY A 552 -40.37 -35.99 41.30
C GLY A 552 -40.25 -36.65 39.89
N ASP A 553 -41.16 -37.41 39.26
CA ASP A 553 -42.62 -37.75 39.37
C ASP A 553 -43.59 -36.77 38.64
N VAL A 554 -44.59 -37.15 37.80
CA VAL A 554 -45.49 -38.34 37.78
C VAL A 554 -45.88 -38.82 36.35
N GLY A 555 -45.96 -40.15 36.14
CA GLY A 555 -46.92 -40.85 35.21
C GLY A 555 -46.73 -40.76 33.68
N GLN A 556 -47.38 -41.58 32.84
CA GLN A 556 -48.22 -42.78 33.07
C GLN A 556 -48.32 -43.64 31.77
N GLU A 557 -48.36 -44.97 31.88
CA GLU A 557 -48.74 -45.93 30.82
C GLU A 557 -50.18 -46.46 31.11
N PRO A 558 -50.98 -47.04 30.18
CA PRO A 558 -50.65 -48.35 29.58
C PRO A 558 -51.29 -48.77 28.21
N THR A 559 -50.75 -49.87 27.65
CA THR A 559 -51.45 -50.98 26.93
C THR A 559 -52.33 -50.79 25.65
N THR A 560 -51.81 -51.33 24.53
CA THR A 560 -52.41 -52.33 23.59
C THR A 560 -53.84 -52.21 23.00
N GLY A 561 -53.99 -52.54 21.70
CA GLY A 561 -54.98 -53.57 21.31
C GLY A 561 -55.78 -53.47 19.99
N ASN A 562 -55.24 -54.04 18.90
CA ASN A 562 -55.94 -54.80 17.83
C ASN A 562 -57.19 -54.28 17.04
N TRP A 563 -57.02 -54.30 15.70
CA TRP A 563 -57.90 -54.91 14.66
C TRP A 563 -59.12 -54.17 14.02
N ARG A 564 -59.08 -54.14 12.68
CA ARG A 564 -60.17 -54.19 11.65
C ARG A 564 -61.16 -53.01 11.47
N GLY A 565 -61.63 -52.86 10.22
CA GLY A 565 -62.73 -51.96 9.80
C GLY A 565 -62.22 -50.67 9.13
N MET A 566 -62.16 -50.45 7.81
CA MET A 566 -62.88 -50.90 6.60
C MET A 566 -64.14 -50.08 6.24
N LEU A 567 -64.03 -49.34 5.13
CA LEU A 567 -65.05 -48.73 4.24
C LEU A 567 -65.73 -47.38 4.58
N LYS A 568 -65.66 -46.49 3.58
CA LYS A 568 -66.68 -45.50 3.10
C LYS A 568 -66.90 -44.22 3.94
N THR A 569 -67.23 -43.05 3.36
CA THR A 569 -67.56 -42.71 1.94
C THR A 569 -67.26 -41.23 1.61
N SER A 570 -66.82 -40.96 0.37
CA SER A 570 -67.07 -39.78 -0.53
C SER A 570 -67.08 -38.32 0.04
N LYS A 571 -66.83 -37.23 -0.70
CA LYS A 571 -66.87 -36.84 -2.13
C LYS A 571 -65.75 -35.78 -2.40
N ALA A 572 -65.39 -35.35 -3.61
CA ALA A 572 -65.49 -35.89 -4.99
C ALA A 572 -64.70 -34.97 -5.96
N GLU A 573 -64.30 -35.53 -7.12
CA GLU A 573 -64.21 -34.91 -8.48
C GLU A 573 -63.42 -33.59 -8.70
N GLU A 574 -62.68 -33.32 -9.79
CA GLU A 574 -62.14 -34.02 -10.99
C GLU A 574 -61.07 -33.06 -11.61
N LEU A 575 -60.20 -33.28 -12.60
CA LEU A 575 -59.76 -34.33 -13.57
C LEU A 575 -58.32 -33.87 -14.04
N LEU A 576 -57.43 -34.47 -14.85
CA LEU A 576 -57.25 -35.66 -15.75
C LEU A 576 -55.79 -36.18 -15.50
N ALA A 577 -55.17 -37.05 -16.32
CA ALA A 577 -55.47 -38.47 -16.56
C ALA A 577 -54.25 -39.12 -17.28
N GLU A 578 -53.60 -40.12 -16.66
CA GLU A 578 -52.55 -40.96 -17.28
C GLU A 578 -52.64 -42.42 -16.80
N GLU A 579 -52.42 -43.39 -17.70
CA GLU A 579 -52.46 -44.83 -17.43
C GLU A 579 -51.35 -45.53 -18.25
N LYS A 580 -50.27 -46.07 -17.67
CA LYS A 580 -50.08 -47.31 -16.86
C LYS A 580 -50.36 -48.64 -17.58
N SER A 581 -49.43 -49.59 -17.40
CA SER A 581 -49.76 -50.98 -17.02
C SER A 581 -48.53 -51.77 -16.52
N LYS A 582 -48.77 -52.88 -15.81
CA LYS A 582 -47.80 -53.93 -15.41
C LYS A 582 -48.51 -55.31 -15.50
N PRO A 583 -47.84 -56.41 -15.92
CA PRO A 583 -48.45 -57.75 -15.97
C PRO A 583 -47.84 -58.81 -15.03
N ILE A 584 -48.69 -59.68 -14.47
CA ILE A 584 -48.43 -60.95 -13.72
C ILE A 584 -49.75 -61.78 -13.81
N PRO A 585 -49.83 -63.14 -13.81
CA PRO A 585 -48.83 -64.23 -13.80
C PRO A 585 -48.92 -65.19 -15.04
N ILE A 586 -48.37 -66.42 -14.96
CA ILE A 586 -48.31 -67.46 -16.01
C ILE A 586 -48.74 -68.83 -15.44
N MET A 587 -49.39 -69.69 -16.24
CA MET A 587 -49.35 -71.19 -16.29
C MET A 587 -50.71 -71.79 -16.77
N PRO A 588 -50.78 -73.04 -17.31
CA PRO A 588 -49.77 -73.82 -18.03
C PRO A 588 -50.27 -74.46 -19.36
N ALA A 589 -49.38 -74.73 -20.32
CA ALA A 589 -49.60 -75.71 -21.41
C ALA A 589 -48.27 -76.20 -22.03
N SER A 590 -48.28 -77.38 -22.64
CA SER A 590 -47.16 -78.00 -23.37
C SER A 590 -47.74 -79.07 -24.33
N PRO A 591 -46.96 -79.75 -25.21
CA PRO A 591 -45.71 -79.36 -25.87
C PRO A 591 -45.77 -79.56 -27.41
N GLN A 592 -44.93 -78.90 -28.22
CA GLN A 592 -44.57 -79.43 -29.55
C GLN A 592 -43.08 -79.26 -29.93
N LYS A 593 -42.53 -80.42 -30.33
CA LYS A 593 -41.31 -80.73 -31.12
C LYS A 593 -40.35 -79.59 -31.51
N GLY A 594 -39.16 -79.66 -30.91
CA GLY A 594 -37.91 -79.91 -31.65
C GLY A 594 -37.40 -78.82 -32.58
N HIS A 595 -36.48 -78.00 -32.07
CA HIS A 595 -35.45 -77.30 -32.85
C HIS A 595 -34.07 -77.64 -32.27
N ALA A 596 -33.02 -77.53 -33.09
CA ALA A 596 -31.65 -77.76 -32.62
C ALA A 596 -31.25 -76.67 -31.61
N VAL A 597 -30.77 -77.07 -30.42
CA VAL A 597 -30.37 -76.13 -29.37
C VAL A 597 -29.01 -75.53 -29.70
N ASN A 598 -29.00 -74.33 -30.27
CA ASN A 598 -27.78 -73.59 -30.55
C ASN A 598 -27.23 -73.00 -29.24
N LEU A 599 -26.35 -73.76 -28.57
CA LEU A 599 -25.93 -73.56 -27.16
C LEU A 599 -25.10 -72.29 -26.88
N LEU A 600 -24.84 -71.46 -27.88
CA LEU A 600 -24.03 -70.24 -27.77
C LEU A 600 -24.86 -69.01 -27.39
N ASP A 601 -26.10 -68.90 -27.88
CA ASP A 601 -26.99 -67.75 -27.66
C ASP A 601 -28.02 -68.01 -26.54
N VAL A 602 -27.51 -68.35 -25.34
CA VAL A 602 -28.33 -68.32 -24.11
C VAL A 602 -27.95 -67.05 -23.33
N PRO A 603 -28.79 -65.99 -23.32
CA PRO A 603 -28.52 -64.80 -22.54
C PRO A 603 -28.40 -65.17 -21.06
N VAL A 604 -27.21 -64.98 -20.47
CA VAL A 604 -26.97 -65.29 -19.05
C VAL A 604 -27.87 -64.35 -18.21
N PRO A 605 -28.81 -64.88 -17.41
CA PRO A 605 -29.75 -64.02 -16.71
C PRO A 605 -29.04 -63.11 -15.70
N VAL A 606 -29.15 -61.80 -15.89
CA VAL A 606 -28.54 -60.76 -15.05
C VAL A 606 -28.99 -60.87 -13.57
N ALA A 607 -30.12 -61.53 -13.31
CA ALA A 607 -30.66 -61.80 -11.98
C ALA A 607 -30.44 -63.25 -11.48
N ARG A 608 -29.35 -63.93 -11.87
CA ARG A 608 -28.98 -65.23 -11.29
C ARG A 608 -28.50 -65.04 -9.85
N LYS A 609 -29.29 -65.48 -8.86
CA LYS A 609 -28.85 -65.52 -7.45
C LYS A 609 -27.53 -66.28 -7.34
N LEU A 610 -26.53 -65.62 -6.77
CA LEU A 610 -25.19 -66.16 -6.56
C LEU A 610 -25.23 -67.38 -5.66
N SER A 611 -24.40 -68.40 -5.92
CA SER A 611 -24.29 -69.53 -5.00
C SER A 611 -23.58 -69.12 -3.71
N ALA A 612 -23.91 -69.77 -2.59
CA ALA A 612 -23.24 -69.58 -1.30
C ALA A 612 -21.76 -70.07 -1.27
N ARG A 613 -21.21 -70.43 -2.43
CA ARG A 613 -19.78 -70.60 -2.67
C ARG A 613 -19.22 -69.35 -3.34
N GLU A 614 -19.74 -69.00 -4.51
CA GLU A 614 -19.39 -67.79 -5.26
C GLU A 614 -19.44 -66.50 -4.42
N GLN A 615 -20.42 -66.36 -3.52
CA GLN A 615 -20.51 -65.23 -2.59
C GLN A 615 -19.29 -65.16 -1.64
N ARG A 616 -18.91 -66.27 -1.01
CA ARG A 616 -17.76 -66.33 -0.10
C ARG A 616 -16.44 -66.17 -0.86
N ASP A 617 -16.35 -66.72 -2.06
CA ASP A 617 -15.18 -66.59 -2.93
C ASP A 617 -14.95 -65.10 -3.29
N CYS A 618 -16.02 -64.32 -3.50
CA CYS A 618 -15.95 -62.87 -3.65
C CYS A 618 -15.66 -62.11 -2.34
N GLU A 619 -16.33 -62.44 -1.23
CA GLU A 619 -16.08 -61.81 0.08
C GLU A 619 -14.60 -61.93 0.50
N VAL A 620 -13.93 -63.04 0.13
CA VAL A 620 -12.49 -63.22 0.31
C VAL A 620 -11.70 -62.30 -0.61
N ILE A 621 -11.98 -62.25 -1.91
CA ILE A 621 -11.27 -61.33 -2.83
C ILE A 621 -11.46 -59.86 -2.45
N GLU A 622 -12.68 -59.42 -2.14
CA GLU A 622 -12.98 -58.04 -1.71
C GLU A 622 -12.14 -57.64 -0.49
N ARG A 623 -11.97 -58.55 0.48
CA ARG A 623 -11.11 -58.33 1.65
C ARG A 623 -9.62 -58.31 1.32
N LEU A 624 -9.15 -59.22 0.45
CA LEU A 624 -7.75 -59.26 0.02
C LEU A 624 -7.38 -58.00 -0.78
N ILE A 625 -8.22 -57.59 -1.75
CA ILE A 625 -8.04 -56.34 -2.51
C ILE A 625 -7.95 -55.16 -1.55
N LYS A 626 -8.91 -55.03 -0.63
CA LYS A 626 -8.94 -53.93 0.33
C LYS A 626 -7.69 -53.92 1.22
N SER A 627 -7.24 -55.08 1.71
CA SER A 627 -6.05 -55.16 2.56
C SER A 627 -4.77 -54.79 1.81
N TYR A 628 -4.57 -55.30 0.59
CA TYR A 628 -3.35 -55.00 -0.19
C TYR A 628 -3.34 -53.56 -0.68
N PHE A 629 -4.46 -53.05 -1.20
CA PHE A 629 -4.57 -51.68 -1.69
C PHE A 629 -4.30 -50.64 -0.58
N LEU A 630 -4.77 -50.87 0.65
CA LEU A 630 -4.51 -49.94 1.76
C LEU A 630 -3.03 -49.87 2.14
N ILE A 631 -2.27 -50.96 1.99
CA ILE A 631 -0.82 -50.98 2.17
C ILE A 631 -0.14 -50.17 1.06
N VAL A 632 -0.43 -50.47 -0.21
CA VAL A 632 0.14 -49.73 -1.36
C VAL A 632 -0.21 -48.24 -1.31
N ARG A 633 -1.43 -47.89 -0.94
CA ARG A 633 -1.86 -46.49 -0.79
C ARG A 633 -1.03 -45.75 0.26
N LYS A 634 -0.73 -46.40 1.40
CA LYS A 634 0.14 -45.88 2.46
C LYS A 634 1.60 -45.73 1.97
N ASN A 635 2.11 -46.67 1.17
CA ASN A 635 3.43 -46.56 0.54
C ASN A 635 3.51 -45.36 -0.40
N ILE A 636 2.51 -45.17 -1.27
CA ILE A 636 2.42 -44.06 -2.23
C ILE A 636 2.27 -42.70 -1.50
N GLN A 637 1.46 -42.65 -0.44
CA GLN A 637 1.25 -41.46 0.40
C GLN A 637 2.56 -40.92 1.02
N ASP A 638 3.51 -41.81 1.34
CA ASP A 638 4.84 -41.47 1.87
C ASP A 638 5.91 -41.28 0.77
N SER A 639 5.85 -42.08 -0.31
CA SER A 639 6.87 -42.11 -1.36
C SER A 639 6.79 -40.91 -2.33
N VAL A 640 5.57 -40.47 -2.68
CA VAL A 640 5.39 -39.37 -3.64
C VAL A 640 5.89 -38.03 -3.10
N PRO A 641 5.59 -37.61 -1.84
CA PRO A 641 6.20 -36.43 -1.24
C PRO A 641 7.73 -36.46 -1.24
N LYS A 642 8.33 -37.62 -0.94
CA LYS A 642 9.79 -37.80 -0.95
C LYS A 642 10.38 -37.67 -2.36
N ALA A 643 9.71 -38.22 -3.38
CA ALA A 643 10.11 -38.05 -4.78
C ALA A 643 10.03 -36.58 -5.22
N VAL A 644 8.96 -35.86 -4.89
CA VAL A 644 8.82 -34.43 -5.23
C VAL A 644 9.86 -33.58 -4.50
N MET A 645 10.08 -33.83 -3.19
CA MET A 645 11.14 -33.15 -2.44
C MET A 645 12.53 -33.37 -3.04
N HIS A 646 12.85 -34.59 -3.48
CA HIS A 646 14.17 -34.91 -4.04
C HIS A 646 14.36 -34.39 -5.48
N PHE A 647 13.44 -34.69 -6.39
CA PHE A 647 13.61 -34.41 -7.83
C PHE A 647 13.23 -32.99 -8.26
N LEU A 648 12.36 -32.31 -7.49
CA LEU A 648 11.95 -30.93 -7.73
C LEU A 648 12.53 -29.98 -6.66
N VAL A 649 12.05 -30.05 -5.41
CA VAL A 649 12.28 -28.97 -4.41
C VAL A 649 13.76 -28.80 -4.07
N ASN A 650 14.42 -29.86 -3.58
CA ASN A 650 15.83 -29.81 -3.19
C ASN A 650 16.75 -29.61 -4.40
N HIS A 651 16.45 -30.27 -5.53
CA HIS A 651 17.22 -30.07 -6.75
C HIS A 651 17.21 -28.62 -7.23
N VAL A 652 16.04 -27.95 -7.20
CA VAL A 652 15.94 -26.52 -7.52
C VAL A 652 16.70 -25.69 -6.50
N LYS A 653 16.51 -25.93 -5.20
CA LYS A 653 17.23 -25.23 -4.12
C LYS A 653 18.76 -25.26 -4.31
N ASP A 654 19.32 -26.43 -4.60
CA ASP A 654 20.77 -26.64 -4.71
C ASP A 654 21.33 -26.11 -6.05
N THR A 655 20.55 -26.11 -7.14
CA THR A 655 21.01 -25.67 -8.47
C THR A 655 20.70 -24.21 -8.80
N LEU A 656 19.71 -23.59 -8.16
CA LEU A 656 19.17 -22.26 -8.50
C LEU A 656 20.25 -21.18 -8.62
N GLN A 657 21.14 -21.07 -7.62
CA GLN A 657 22.20 -20.06 -7.64
C GLN A 657 23.16 -20.27 -8.82
N SER A 658 23.49 -21.54 -9.14
CA SER A 658 24.39 -21.87 -10.24
C SER A 658 23.76 -21.65 -11.63
N GLU A 659 22.47 -21.95 -11.81
CA GLU A 659 21.75 -21.67 -13.07
C GLU A 659 21.53 -20.16 -13.24
N LEU A 660 21.13 -19.42 -12.19
CA LEU A 660 20.99 -17.95 -12.27
C LEU A 660 22.31 -17.27 -12.64
N VAL A 661 23.42 -17.61 -11.99
CA VAL A 661 24.74 -17.07 -12.34
C VAL A 661 25.13 -17.52 -13.75
N GLY A 662 25.01 -18.80 -14.10
CA GLY A 662 25.36 -19.33 -15.42
C GLY A 662 24.55 -18.72 -16.59
N GLN A 663 23.29 -18.33 -16.34
CA GLN A 663 22.45 -17.70 -17.36
C GLN A 663 22.60 -16.18 -17.43
N LEU A 664 22.69 -15.49 -16.30
CA LEU A 664 22.60 -14.02 -16.23
C LEU A 664 23.97 -13.32 -16.13
N TYR A 665 24.98 -13.96 -15.52
CA TYR A 665 26.31 -13.38 -15.32
C TYR A 665 27.15 -13.49 -16.61
N LYS A 666 26.76 -12.73 -17.63
CA LYS A 666 27.40 -12.64 -18.94
C LYS A 666 27.69 -11.16 -19.23
N SER A 667 28.92 -10.84 -19.64
CA SER A 667 29.34 -9.45 -19.88
C SER A 667 28.44 -8.69 -20.86
N SER A 668 27.94 -9.37 -21.89
CA SER A 668 27.00 -8.81 -22.88
C SER A 668 25.59 -8.54 -22.35
N LEU A 669 25.25 -9.02 -21.15
CA LEU A 669 23.94 -8.82 -20.51
C LEU A 669 23.99 -7.82 -19.35
N LEU A 670 25.18 -7.49 -18.83
CA LEU A 670 25.33 -6.57 -17.68
C LEU A 670 24.69 -5.20 -17.94
N ASP A 671 24.90 -4.64 -19.12
CA ASP A 671 24.38 -3.30 -19.48
C ASP A 671 22.86 -3.31 -19.72
N ASP A 672 22.31 -4.41 -20.23
CA ASP A 672 20.88 -4.52 -20.51
C ASP A 672 20.09 -4.85 -19.24
N LEU A 673 20.49 -5.87 -18.49
CA LEU A 673 19.79 -6.29 -17.27
C LEU A 673 19.78 -5.20 -16.19
N LEU A 674 20.88 -4.45 -16.04
CA LEU A 674 20.99 -3.35 -15.07
C LEU A 674 20.55 -1.99 -15.64
N THR A 675 19.66 -1.98 -16.64
CA THR A 675 18.93 -0.76 -17.03
C THR A 675 18.04 -0.31 -15.86
N GLU A 676 18.23 0.92 -15.37
CA GLU A 676 17.33 1.48 -14.35
C GLU A 676 15.95 1.80 -14.93
N SER A 677 14.89 1.68 -14.12
CA SER A 677 13.58 2.27 -14.43
C SER A 677 13.69 3.80 -14.42
N GLU A 678 13.25 4.47 -15.50
CA GLU A 678 13.31 5.93 -15.67
C GLU A 678 12.61 6.66 -14.51
N ASP A 679 11.43 6.19 -14.08
CA ASP A 679 10.68 6.73 -12.93
C ASP A 679 11.50 6.67 -11.63
N MET A 680 12.24 5.58 -11.42
CA MET A 680 13.10 5.40 -10.23
C MET A 680 14.37 6.24 -10.34
N ALA A 681 14.96 6.34 -11.53
CA ALA A 681 16.12 7.20 -11.80
C ALA A 681 15.77 8.68 -11.59
N GLN A 682 14.62 9.14 -12.09
CA GLN A 682 14.12 10.49 -11.88
C GLN A 682 13.85 10.77 -10.39
N ARG A 683 13.09 9.92 -9.69
CA ARG A 683 12.82 10.09 -8.24
C ARG A 683 14.10 10.09 -7.39
N ARG A 684 15.08 9.26 -7.75
CA ARG A 684 16.39 9.21 -7.09
C ARG A 684 17.21 10.48 -7.35
N LYS A 685 17.15 11.03 -8.58
CA LYS A 685 17.76 12.32 -8.92
C LYS A 685 17.10 13.47 -8.18
N GLU A 686 15.77 13.55 -8.17
CA GLU A 686 15.02 14.58 -7.41
C GLU A 686 15.35 14.53 -5.92
N ALA A 687 15.43 13.33 -5.33
CA ALA A 687 15.87 13.15 -3.94
C ALA A 687 17.33 13.58 -3.71
N ALA A 688 18.24 13.33 -4.67
CA ALA A 688 19.65 13.71 -4.60
C ALA A 688 19.84 15.23 -4.72
N ASP A 689 19.14 15.89 -5.66
CA ASP A 689 19.18 17.34 -5.86
C ASP A 689 18.58 18.07 -4.63
N MET A 690 17.46 17.57 -4.07
CA MET A 690 16.91 18.04 -2.79
C MET A 690 17.89 17.86 -1.62
N LEU A 691 18.50 16.69 -1.48
CA LEU A 691 19.48 16.41 -0.42
C LEU A 691 20.69 17.35 -0.50
N LYS A 692 21.22 17.56 -1.72
CA LYS A 692 22.35 18.47 -1.99
C LYS A 692 22.01 19.93 -1.65
N ALA A 693 20.80 20.38 -1.96
CA ALA A 693 20.31 21.71 -1.58
C ALA A 693 20.13 21.86 -0.07
N LEU A 694 19.61 20.83 0.62
CA LEU A 694 19.48 20.81 2.08
C LEU A 694 20.84 20.81 2.79
N GLN A 695 21.84 20.09 2.25
CA GLN A 695 23.22 20.13 2.72
C GLN A 695 23.84 21.52 2.57
N GLY A 696 23.72 22.14 1.38
CA GLY A 696 24.16 23.51 1.13
C GLY A 696 23.48 24.53 2.05
N ALA A 697 22.16 24.40 2.27
CA ALA A 697 21.42 25.23 3.22
C ALA A 697 21.90 25.06 4.67
N SER A 698 22.23 23.83 5.10
CA SER A 698 22.75 23.58 6.45
C SER A 698 24.16 24.15 6.65
N GLN A 699 25.00 24.16 5.60
CA GLN A 699 26.30 24.83 5.58
C GLN A 699 26.15 26.36 5.65
N ILE A 700 25.28 26.95 4.82
CA ILE A 700 24.95 28.39 4.87
C ILE A 700 24.45 28.80 6.26
N ILE A 701 23.71 27.93 6.97
CA ILE A 701 23.26 28.17 8.35
C ILE A 701 24.37 27.92 9.40
N ALA A 702 25.45 27.20 9.06
CA ALA A 702 26.62 27.08 9.93
C ALA A 702 27.44 28.38 9.98
N GLU A 703 27.68 29.02 8.83
CA GLU A 703 28.36 30.32 8.70
C GLU A 703 27.73 31.42 9.58
N ILE A 704 26.41 31.34 9.82
CA ILE A 704 25.68 32.25 10.73
C ILE A 704 26.17 32.15 12.17
N ARG A 705 26.53 30.96 12.67
CA ARG A 705 26.90 30.80 14.09
C ARG A 705 28.26 31.40 14.42
N GLU A 706 29.20 31.30 13.49
CA GLU A 706 30.54 31.87 13.63
C GLU A 706 30.48 33.41 13.59
N THR A 707 29.63 33.97 12.72
CA THR A 707 29.36 35.42 12.62
C THR A 707 28.45 35.98 13.73
N HIS A 708 28.07 35.16 14.71
CA HIS A 708 27.31 35.54 15.92
C HIS A 708 28.04 35.19 17.23
N LEU A 709 29.32 34.82 17.18
CA LEU A 709 30.21 34.72 18.34
C LEU A 709 30.86 36.07 18.73
N TRP A 710 30.49 37.16 18.04
CA TRP A 710 30.87 38.55 18.27
C TRP A 710 29.61 39.45 18.23
#